data_AF-A0A485LC81-F1
#
_entry.id   AF-A0A485LC81-F1
#
_cell.length_a   1.000
_cell.length_b   1.000
_cell.length_c   1.000
_cell.angle_alpha   90.00
_cell.angle_beta   90.00
_cell.angle_gamma   90.00
#
_symmetry.space_group_name_H-M   'P 1'
#
loop_
_entity.id
_entity.type
_entity.pdbx_description
1 polymer ?
#
loop_
_entity_poly.entity_id
_entity_poly.type
_entity_poly.pdbx_seq_one_letter_code
_entity_poly.pdbx_strand_id
1 'polypeptide(L)'
;MRSLHVDERLPIVHTRSVRRFHPHTLVAALVFSCLLSAALLHVASSLASVDSDNIAAPLLAIDSSMILAATASASASSFHGDLRRRCDERYFVQALHHIEASPLTFNQRYFVCDEFFTSPADGPIFFYVGNEGDVELYLNHTGLMWENAASFGARLVFAEHRYFGKSMPPRGAHQSLTEYAAPCASQLAMVDYAVLLAHLRPSPATRVVVFGGSYGGMLAAWMRVKYPHLVHGAIAASAPMLSFLGMNPPMDLESFSRVVTYDATAAAGAALRCRDNIKRAWPVLFNMGATHDGRKTLERIFRPCNALEKGDDVQALAEWIKSAYDSMAMGNYPYPSSYMTSGARVLPAFPMRHACSHLDDALEDNEKLLQALSTSVNVFYNDSTAPLSCHVIVDEPATGDEEEAPPDFWEYLSCADMYTPLDTDGGDADMFWRHMHNETEDDAACRKNWGVPLRPLWPSIIYGGIETFRTTSNIVFSNGEYDPWAPTGILKSLSETVVAVNIPAGAHHLDLMFSNPLDPQGLRDARDIEASVFLGDLDDFIAPSQACVNPLFLASTKEKTPATVNMDSDIYSGIHQVAIEPDLIRSTGHDTAMVSLNDCLACSGCVTSAESILISQQSAQEFLTAVATLRHEKRIVVTLSPQARASVAAHFNLSIAAAHRKLVSYFRGLGVHVVLDSSVGADLALLEAREEFLARYRNRQTLPWVRPPSSRPVSSTQTDYYEAAATAEPPAHVALPMLSSSCPGWVCYAEKSNPNAIPYISTTKSPQQITGTLVKRLLSTAGGRDVYHCTVMPCYDKKLEASRNNFLDAATDTRDVDCVLAASELLEMLAGVDLAALPDATLSDDERLWSGLTADSSGVMSGAASATGEIGSGGYLEHIFRYAAKTLFNVDCPETLPYVAGRNADFREVTLVVDGRDVLKFALAYGFRNIQTVLMKIKRNKCPYDFVEIMACPGGCLNGGGQIKPESAALNKPLVEKVYRAFRDQALRRPEDNPAVAHLYQTHWQGAPFSDAARAALHTRYHAVPKLELANPFGIKW
;
A
#
# COMPACT_ATOMS: atom_id res chain seq x y z
N MET A 1 -66.23 17.61 -38.07
CA MET A 1 -67.53 18.33 -37.93
C MET A 1 -67.70 18.70 -36.46
N ARG A 2 -68.14 19.93 -36.11
CA ARG A 2 -68.26 20.50 -34.73
C ARG A 2 -66.88 20.68 -34.02
N SER A 3 -66.39 21.82 -33.46
CA SER A 3 -66.79 23.24 -33.29
C SER A 3 -68.00 23.54 -32.39
N LEU A 4 -68.06 24.58 -31.54
CA LEU A 4 -67.24 25.82 -31.28
C LEU A 4 -66.97 25.96 -29.73
N HIS A 5 -66.42 26.98 -29.04
CA HIS A 5 -65.86 28.37 -29.20
C HIS A 5 -64.72 28.52 -28.11
N VAL A 6 -63.81 29.52 -27.96
CA VAL A 6 -63.59 30.97 -28.30
C VAL A 6 -64.02 32.02 -27.24
N ASP A 7 -63.07 32.45 -26.39
CA ASP A 7 -62.74 33.85 -25.95
C ASP A 7 -61.42 33.75 -25.12
N GLU A 8 -60.28 34.45 -25.28
CA GLU A 8 -59.85 35.77 -25.77
C GLU A 8 -60.00 36.99 -24.83
N ARG A 9 -58.85 37.58 -24.45
CA ARG A 9 -58.54 39.03 -24.60
C ARG A 9 -57.08 39.41 -24.27
N LEU A 10 -56.47 40.20 -25.18
CA LEU A 10 -55.22 40.96 -25.05
C LEU A 10 -55.55 42.48 -24.94
N PRO A 11 -54.62 43.39 -24.55
CA PRO A 11 -53.56 43.97 -25.43
C PRO A 11 -52.15 43.95 -24.78
N ILE A 12 -50.98 43.95 -25.45
CA ILE A 12 -50.45 44.56 -26.70
C ILE A 12 -50.02 46.04 -26.54
N VAL A 13 -48.75 46.38 -26.87
CA VAL A 13 -48.29 47.49 -27.77
C VAL A 13 -46.75 47.71 -27.74
N HIS A 14 -46.13 47.62 -28.94
CA HIS A 14 -44.88 48.23 -29.49
C HIS A 14 -43.77 48.84 -28.57
N THR A 15 -42.49 48.41 -28.61
CA THR A 15 -41.42 48.40 -29.66
C THR A 15 -40.77 49.75 -30.04
N ARG A 16 -39.44 49.89 -29.85
CA ARG A 16 -38.42 50.18 -30.90
C ARG A 16 -36.98 50.21 -30.35
N SER A 17 -35.97 50.14 -31.24
CA SER A 17 -34.53 50.00 -30.92
C SER A 17 -33.64 51.03 -31.62
N VAL A 18 -32.49 51.40 -31.01
CA VAL A 18 -31.34 52.05 -31.71
C VAL A 18 -29.97 51.61 -31.13
N ARG A 19 -29.25 50.81 -31.92
CA ARG A 19 -27.78 50.74 -32.18
C ARG A 19 -26.71 51.06 -31.10
N ARG A 20 -25.82 50.07 -30.90
CA ARG A 20 -24.33 50.07 -30.93
C ARG A 20 -23.54 51.34 -30.49
N PHE A 21 -22.54 51.16 -29.61
CA PHE A 21 -21.12 50.94 -30.00
C PHE A 21 -20.23 50.51 -28.81
N HIS A 22 -19.08 49.91 -29.10
CA HIS A 22 -17.89 49.70 -28.22
C HIS A 22 -16.79 50.69 -28.69
N PRO A 23 -15.71 51.04 -27.93
CA PRO A 23 -14.77 50.06 -27.33
C PRO A 23 -13.98 50.50 -26.05
N HIS A 24 -12.98 49.67 -25.69
CA HIS A 24 -11.78 49.93 -24.85
C HIS A 24 -11.84 49.93 -23.30
N THR A 25 -11.55 48.74 -22.76
CA THR A 25 -10.40 48.37 -21.90
C THR A 25 -9.59 49.43 -21.11
N LEU A 26 -9.05 48.97 -19.96
CA LEU A 26 -7.85 49.44 -19.23
C LEU A 26 -7.92 50.83 -18.55
N VAL A 27 -8.08 50.82 -17.21
CA VAL A 27 -7.28 51.48 -16.15
C VAL A 27 -8.09 51.42 -14.84
N ALA A 28 -7.91 50.36 -14.04
CA ALA A 28 -8.60 50.19 -12.74
C ALA A 28 -7.88 49.25 -11.74
N ALA A 29 -7.00 48.35 -12.21
CA ALA A 29 -6.42 47.26 -11.39
C ALA A 29 -4.99 47.54 -10.85
N LEU A 30 -4.51 48.80 -10.92
CA LEU A 30 -3.09 49.13 -10.70
C LEU A 30 -2.80 50.04 -9.49
N VAL A 31 -3.79 50.28 -8.61
CA VAL A 31 -3.66 51.22 -7.48
C VAL A 31 -3.62 50.52 -6.11
N PHE A 32 -4.20 49.32 -5.97
CA PHE A 32 -4.38 48.67 -4.65
C PHE A 32 -3.17 47.87 -4.14
N SER A 33 -2.18 47.58 -4.99
CA SER A 33 -1.03 46.72 -4.62
C SER A 33 0.09 47.46 -3.86
N CYS A 34 0.13 48.79 -3.91
CA CYS A 34 1.26 49.58 -3.39
C CYS A 34 1.09 50.10 -1.95
N LEU A 35 0.06 49.68 -1.20
CA LEU A 35 -0.25 50.25 0.13
C LEU A 35 -0.17 49.30 1.32
N LEU A 36 -0.11 47.97 1.15
CA LEU A 36 0.10 47.04 2.28
C LEU A 36 1.59 46.85 2.63
N SER A 37 2.49 47.01 1.67
CA SER A 37 3.94 46.74 1.83
C SER A 37 4.70 47.72 2.74
N ALA A 38 4.02 48.72 3.32
CA ALA A 38 4.62 49.79 4.13
C ALA A 38 4.29 49.71 5.64
N ALA A 39 3.31 48.89 6.05
CA ALA A 39 2.83 48.86 7.45
C ALA A 39 3.54 47.81 8.33
N LEU A 40 4.10 46.75 7.74
CA LEU A 40 4.66 45.60 8.47
C LEU A 40 6.08 45.80 9.03
N LEU A 41 6.71 46.97 8.82
CA LEU A 41 8.11 47.21 9.19
C LEU A 41 8.31 48.13 10.42
N HIS A 42 7.28 48.35 11.25
CA HIS A 42 7.34 49.27 12.40
C HIS A 42 6.66 48.79 13.70
N VAL A 43 6.24 47.52 13.80
CA VAL A 43 5.65 46.95 15.04
C VAL A 43 6.62 46.02 15.78
N ALA A 44 7.71 45.59 15.15
CA ALA A 44 8.73 44.72 15.73
C ALA A 44 9.72 45.44 16.68
N SER A 45 9.25 46.39 17.49
CA SER A 45 10.09 47.17 18.41
C SER A 45 9.36 47.80 19.61
N SER A 46 8.52 47.02 20.31
CA SER A 46 8.10 47.32 21.71
C SER A 46 7.51 46.09 22.42
N LEU A 47 8.35 45.32 23.12
CA LEU A 47 7.93 44.34 24.14
C LEU A 47 8.33 44.87 25.52
N ALA A 48 7.37 45.32 26.33
CA ALA A 48 7.52 45.67 27.74
C ALA A 48 6.16 45.72 28.47
N SER A 49 6.20 45.57 29.80
CA SER A 49 5.10 45.82 30.77
C SER A 49 3.73 45.17 30.50
N VAL A 50 3.64 43.91 30.93
CA VAL A 50 2.56 43.32 31.75
C VAL A 50 1.73 44.33 32.55
N ASP A 51 0.39 44.17 32.60
CA ASP A 51 -0.36 43.99 33.87
C ASP A 51 -1.80 43.43 33.67
N SER A 52 -2.52 43.11 34.76
CA SER A 52 -3.63 42.12 34.77
C SER A 52 -5.05 42.59 35.18
N ASP A 53 -6.01 41.66 34.96
CA ASP A 53 -7.23 41.36 35.74
C ASP A 53 -8.63 42.03 35.53
N ASN A 54 -9.64 41.16 35.72
CA ASN A 54 -11.03 41.35 36.19
C ASN A 54 -12.20 41.80 35.27
N ILE A 55 -12.78 40.80 34.58
CA ILE A 55 -14.16 40.25 34.79
C ILE A 55 -15.34 41.23 34.98
N ALA A 56 -16.32 41.20 34.04
CA ALA A 56 -17.76 40.99 34.29
C ALA A 56 -18.61 40.88 32.99
N ALA A 57 -19.74 40.17 33.04
CA ALA A 57 -20.71 39.91 31.95
C ALA A 57 -22.06 40.67 32.22
N PRO A 58 -23.18 40.56 31.44
CA PRO A 58 -23.49 39.58 30.38
C PRO A 58 -24.34 40.01 29.14
N LEU A 59 -24.31 39.12 28.12
CA LEU A 59 -25.40 38.69 27.20
C LEU A 59 -26.31 39.70 26.46
N LEU A 60 -26.19 39.68 25.13
CA LEU A 60 -27.28 39.24 24.22
C LEU A 60 -26.65 38.63 22.94
N ALA A 61 -27.41 37.86 22.14
CA ALA A 61 -26.87 36.82 21.26
C ALA A 61 -27.31 36.89 19.77
N ILE A 62 -27.01 35.82 19.01
CA ILE A 62 -27.28 35.55 17.56
C ILE A 62 -26.21 36.12 16.61
N ASP A 63 -25.60 35.39 15.68
CA ASP A 63 -25.21 33.96 15.57
C ASP A 63 -24.07 33.91 14.51
N SER A 64 -23.11 32.98 14.60
CA SER A 64 -21.99 32.85 13.65
C SER A 64 -21.44 31.41 13.54
N SER A 65 -22.31 30.43 13.74
CA SER A 65 -21.98 29.00 13.93
C SER A 65 -21.57 28.21 12.67
N MET A 66 -21.49 28.81 11.47
CA MET A 66 -21.35 28.07 10.20
C MET A 66 -20.04 28.20 9.42
N ILE A 67 -19.05 28.98 9.87
CA ILE A 67 -17.77 29.17 9.14
C ILE A 67 -16.52 28.76 9.97
N LEU A 68 -16.70 28.39 11.25
CA LEU A 68 -15.59 27.94 12.12
C LEU A 68 -15.59 26.42 12.40
N ALA A 69 -16.30 25.63 11.58
CA ALA A 69 -16.54 24.20 11.80
C ALA A 69 -15.74 23.25 10.89
N ALA A 70 -14.84 23.76 10.04
CA ALA A 70 -14.12 22.98 9.02
C ALA A 70 -12.60 22.82 9.27
N THR A 71 -12.07 23.39 10.36
CA THR A 71 -10.63 23.37 10.70
C THR A 71 -10.36 23.07 12.18
N ALA A 72 -11.37 22.54 12.89
CA ALA A 72 -11.34 22.36 14.35
C ALA A 72 -11.96 21.02 14.80
N SER A 73 -11.48 19.90 14.26
CA SER A 73 -11.83 18.54 14.73
C SER A 73 -10.60 17.64 14.90
N ALA A 74 -9.50 18.22 15.38
CA ALA A 74 -8.35 17.50 15.93
C ALA A 74 -7.97 18.17 17.27
N SER A 75 -8.88 18.11 18.24
CA SER A 75 -8.55 18.46 19.62
C SER A 75 -7.53 17.45 20.13
N ALA A 76 -6.28 17.87 20.35
CA ALA A 76 -5.26 17.04 20.97
C ALA A 76 -5.74 16.59 22.35
N SER A 77 -6.25 15.36 22.46
CA SER A 77 -6.73 14.81 23.72
C SER A 77 -5.55 14.61 24.64
N SER A 78 -5.50 15.32 25.75
CA SER A 78 -4.39 15.21 26.70
C SER A 78 -4.41 13.82 27.35
N PHE A 79 -3.45 12.97 26.99
CA PHE A 79 -3.27 11.64 27.57
C PHE A 79 -2.58 11.66 28.95
N HIS A 80 -2.75 12.74 29.72
CA HIS A 80 -2.14 12.87 31.05
C HIS A 80 -3.00 12.19 32.13
N GLY A 81 -2.33 11.43 32.99
CA GLY A 81 -2.94 10.79 34.15
C GLY A 81 -3.33 9.33 33.90
N ASP A 82 -4.31 8.86 34.66
CA ASP A 82 -4.71 7.46 34.78
C ASP A 82 -5.68 7.06 33.64
N LEU A 83 -5.16 6.46 32.59
CA LEU A 83 -5.89 6.14 31.36
C LEU A 83 -6.86 4.96 31.50
N ARG A 84 -6.71 4.12 32.55
CA ARG A 84 -7.67 3.05 32.87
C ARG A 84 -9.10 3.58 33.00
N ARG A 85 -9.25 4.85 33.42
CA ARG A 85 -10.53 5.56 33.59
C ARG A 85 -11.24 5.91 32.28
N ARG A 86 -10.60 5.69 31.13
CA ARG A 86 -11.14 5.89 29.77
C ARG A 86 -11.53 4.57 29.10
N CYS A 87 -11.46 3.45 29.84
CA CYS A 87 -11.73 2.10 29.36
C CYS A 87 -12.68 1.38 30.33
N ASP A 88 -13.47 0.43 29.82
CA ASP A 88 -14.16 -0.55 30.65
C ASP A 88 -13.20 -1.67 31.03
N GLU A 89 -12.98 -1.92 32.33
CA GLU A 89 -12.40 -3.19 32.80
C GLU A 89 -13.45 -4.30 32.63
N ARG A 90 -13.10 -5.35 31.88
CA ARG A 90 -13.99 -6.46 31.55
C ARG A 90 -13.30 -7.81 31.77
N TYR A 91 -14.11 -8.85 31.90
CA TYR A 91 -13.64 -10.23 32.03
C TYR A 91 -14.32 -11.11 30.99
N PHE A 92 -13.56 -12.03 30.39
CA PHE A 92 -14.02 -13.04 29.46
C PHE A 92 -13.84 -14.43 30.08
N VAL A 93 -14.88 -15.27 30.03
CA VAL A 93 -14.82 -16.63 30.56
C VAL A 93 -14.09 -17.50 29.53
N GLN A 94 -12.81 -17.74 29.82
CA GLN A 94 -11.84 -18.35 28.92
C GLN A 94 -11.62 -19.82 29.27
N ALA A 95 -11.37 -20.68 28.28
CA ALA A 95 -11.05 -22.08 28.53
C ALA A 95 -9.64 -22.23 29.11
N LEU A 96 -9.49 -23.01 30.17
CA LEU A 96 -8.19 -23.22 30.80
C LEU A 96 -7.26 -24.02 29.87
N HIS A 97 -7.81 -25.00 29.15
CA HIS A 97 -7.11 -25.78 28.13
C HIS A 97 -7.83 -25.65 26.80
N HIS A 98 -7.10 -25.32 25.74
CA HIS A 98 -7.62 -25.23 24.37
C HIS A 98 -7.23 -26.41 23.47
N ILE A 99 -6.12 -27.07 23.81
CA ILE A 99 -5.55 -28.20 23.06
C ILE A 99 -6.13 -29.53 23.55
N GLU A 100 -6.47 -29.60 24.84
CA GLU A 100 -7.07 -30.76 25.49
C GLU A 100 -8.52 -30.46 25.90
N ALA A 101 -9.42 -31.43 25.76
CA ALA A 101 -10.84 -31.25 26.04
C ALA A 101 -11.11 -31.18 27.55
N SER A 102 -11.08 -29.98 28.12
CA SER A 102 -11.35 -29.71 29.54
C SER A 102 -12.57 -28.80 29.73
N PRO A 103 -13.45 -29.06 30.72
CA PRO A 103 -14.55 -28.15 31.07
C PRO A 103 -14.10 -27.00 31.98
N LEU A 104 -12.82 -26.93 32.36
CA LEU A 104 -12.30 -25.92 33.27
C LEU A 104 -12.15 -24.56 32.56
N THR A 105 -12.51 -23.49 33.26
CA THR A 105 -12.47 -22.11 32.77
C THR A 105 -11.86 -21.18 33.80
N PHE A 106 -11.41 -20.01 33.35
CA PHE A 106 -10.98 -18.90 34.20
C PHE A 106 -11.47 -17.56 33.63
N ASN A 107 -11.39 -16.49 34.41
CA ASN A 107 -11.73 -15.16 33.95
C ASN A 107 -10.47 -14.45 33.43
N GLN A 108 -10.32 -14.37 32.11
CA GLN A 108 -9.30 -13.54 31.49
C GLN A 108 -9.74 -12.08 31.54
N ARG A 109 -8.91 -11.19 32.07
CA ARG A 109 -9.16 -9.75 32.06
C ARG A 109 -8.82 -9.13 30.71
N TYR A 110 -9.60 -8.12 30.31
CA TYR A 110 -9.25 -7.23 29.23
C TYR A 110 -9.91 -5.86 29.45
N PHE A 111 -9.29 -4.81 28.90
CA PHE A 111 -9.87 -3.47 28.86
C PHE A 111 -10.37 -3.15 27.45
N VAL A 112 -11.48 -2.42 27.34
CA VAL A 112 -12.01 -1.88 26.07
C VAL A 112 -12.14 -0.38 26.17
N CYS A 113 -11.49 0.36 25.27
CA CYS A 113 -11.54 1.82 25.23
C CYS A 113 -12.15 2.27 23.90
N ASP A 114 -13.42 2.67 23.94
CA ASP A 114 -14.26 2.99 22.77
C ASP A 114 -14.31 4.49 22.43
N GLU A 115 -13.52 5.33 23.12
CA GLU A 115 -13.55 6.80 22.98
C GLU A 115 -13.36 7.30 21.53
N PHE A 116 -12.59 6.56 20.74
CA PHE A 116 -12.30 6.87 19.34
C PHE A 116 -13.01 5.96 18.33
N PHE A 117 -13.88 5.04 18.77
CA PHE A 117 -14.44 4.00 17.91
C PHE A 117 -15.60 4.52 17.04
N THR A 118 -15.40 4.65 15.73
CA THR A 118 -16.35 5.35 14.84
C THR A 118 -17.32 4.45 14.06
N SER A 119 -16.97 3.18 13.80
CA SER A 119 -17.84 2.23 13.07
C SER A 119 -18.10 0.93 13.85
N PRO A 120 -19.27 0.79 14.50
CA PRO A 120 -19.65 -0.42 15.22
C PRO A 120 -19.79 -1.72 14.40
N ALA A 121 -19.73 -1.66 13.07
CA ALA A 121 -19.95 -2.81 12.18
C ALA A 121 -18.65 -3.44 11.63
N ASP A 122 -17.62 -2.63 11.38
CA ASP A 122 -16.38 -3.01 10.70
C ASP A 122 -15.14 -2.19 11.12
N GLY A 123 -15.29 -1.20 12.01
CA GLY A 123 -14.20 -0.32 12.44
C GLY A 123 -13.04 -1.07 13.08
N PRO A 124 -11.78 -0.62 12.88
CA PRO A 124 -10.60 -1.39 13.24
C PRO A 124 -10.46 -1.59 14.76
N ILE A 125 -9.89 -2.72 15.14
CA ILE A 125 -9.48 -3.01 16.51
C ILE A 125 -7.95 -2.95 16.59
N PHE A 126 -7.43 -2.11 17.48
CA PHE A 126 -6.04 -2.15 17.93
C PHE A 126 -5.97 -2.97 19.21
N PHE A 127 -5.27 -4.10 19.17
CA PHE A 127 -5.30 -5.12 20.21
C PHE A 127 -3.91 -5.32 20.81
N TYR A 128 -3.69 -4.85 22.03
CA TYR A 128 -2.47 -5.17 22.77
C TYR A 128 -2.53 -6.62 23.26
N VAL A 129 -1.55 -7.42 22.88
CA VAL A 129 -1.36 -8.77 23.42
C VAL A 129 -0.53 -8.67 24.70
N GLY A 130 -1.19 -8.80 25.84
CA GLY A 130 -0.55 -8.76 27.16
C GLY A 130 0.58 -9.77 27.30
N ASN A 131 1.54 -9.40 28.14
CA ASN A 131 2.79 -10.13 28.31
C ASN A 131 3.08 -10.36 29.81
N GLU A 132 4.34 -10.34 30.23
CA GLU A 132 4.84 -10.78 31.54
C GLU A 132 4.50 -9.85 32.74
N GLY A 133 3.28 -9.31 32.81
CA GLY A 133 2.88 -8.37 33.86
C GLY A 133 1.40 -7.95 33.83
N ASP A 134 1.02 -7.11 34.79
CA ASP A 134 -0.34 -6.55 34.89
C ASP A 134 -0.63 -5.64 33.68
N VAL A 135 -1.74 -5.91 32.98
CA VAL A 135 -2.07 -5.21 31.73
C VAL A 135 -2.33 -3.70 31.91
N GLU A 136 -2.60 -3.26 33.15
CA GLU A 136 -2.73 -1.84 33.50
C GLU A 136 -1.44 -1.05 33.28
N LEU A 137 -0.26 -1.69 33.32
CA LEU A 137 1.01 -1.04 33.00
C LEU A 137 1.06 -0.66 31.52
N TYR A 138 0.82 -1.63 30.62
CA TYR A 138 0.87 -1.41 29.18
C TYR A 138 -0.22 -0.43 28.72
N LEU A 139 -1.44 -0.53 29.27
CA LEU A 139 -2.55 0.40 28.99
C LEU A 139 -2.16 1.86 29.24
N ASN A 140 -1.42 2.14 30.32
CA ASN A 140 -0.98 3.49 30.67
C ASN A 140 0.30 3.96 29.95
N HIS A 141 1.02 3.07 29.24
CA HIS A 141 2.31 3.38 28.62
C HIS A 141 2.37 3.24 27.09
N THR A 142 1.54 2.39 26.46
CA THR A 142 1.50 2.17 25.01
C THR A 142 0.78 3.31 24.27
N GLY A 143 1.37 4.50 24.31
CA GLY A 143 0.85 5.72 23.70
C GLY A 143 0.67 5.65 22.19
N LEU A 144 1.47 4.86 21.48
CA LEU A 144 1.33 4.67 20.02
C LEU A 144 -0.08 4.19 19.62
N MET A 145 -0.69 3.31 20.42
CA MET A 145 -2.07 2.87 20.19
C MET A 145 -3.07 4.00 20.43
N TRP A 146 -2.92 4.73 21.55
CA TRP A 146 -3.81 5.82 21.96
C TRP A 146 -3.80 7.00 21.00
N GLU A 147 -2.61 7.42 20.54
CA GLU A 147 -2.43 8.55 19.64
C GLU A 147 -2.93 8.24 18.22
N ASN A 148 -2.74 7.00 17.74
CA ASN A 148 -3.25 6.59 16.43
C ASN A 148 -4.76 6.31 16.42
N ALA A 149 -5.35 5.78 17.51
CA ALA A 149 -6.75 5.34 17.50
C ALA A 149 -7.75 6.43 17.04
N ALA A 150 -7.50 7.69 17.40
CA ALA A 150 -8.29 8.84 16.92
C ALA A 150 -8.25 9.00 15.38
N SER A 151 -7.10 8.76 14.75
CA SER A 151 -6.90 8.87 13.30
C SER A 151 -7.54 7.72 12.50
N PHE A 152 -7.63 6.53 13.09
CA PHE A 152 -8.18 5.33 12.44
C PHE A 152 -9.63 5.02 12.83
N GLY A 153 -10.22 5.78 13.75
CA GLY A 153 -11.55 5.49 14.30
C GLY A 153 -11.60 4.17 15.08
N ALA A 154 -10.47 3.79 15.70
CA ALA A 154 -10.23 2.45 16.20
C ALA A 154 -10.75 2.23 17.62
N ARG A 155 -11.24 1.01 17.88
CA ARG A 155 -11.43 0.48 19.24
C ARG A 155 -10.09 0.02 19.79
N LEU A 156 -9.73 0.46 20.99
CA LEU A 156 -8.61 -0.12 21.72
C LEU A 156 -9.07 -1.32 22.55
N VAL A 157 -8.27 -2.38 22.53
CA VAL A 157 -8.39 -3.52 23.44
C VAL A 157 -7.02 -3.82 24.04
N PHE A 158 -6.95 -3.90 25.37
CA PHE A 158 -5.76 -4.37 26.07
C PHE A 158 -6.11 -5.68 26.77
N ALA A 159 -5.68 -6.82 26.22
CA ALA A 159 -5.99 -8.14 26.77
C ALA A 159 -4.86 -8.63 27.66
N GLU A 160 -5.18 -9.16 28.84
CA GLU A 160 -4.19 -9.63 29.79
C GLU A 160 -3.77 -11.08 29.52
N HIS A 161 -2.51 -11.39 29.82
CA HIS A 161 -1.96 -12.74 29.70
C HIS A 161 -2.46 -13.62 30.84
N ARG A 162 -2.81 -14.88 30.55
CA ARG A 162 -3.10 -15.89 31.58
C ARG A 162 -1.93 -15.97 32.58
N TYR A 163 -2.23 -16.11 33.87
CA TYR A 163 -1.24 -16.14 34.97
C TYR A 163 -0.50 -14.82 35.26
N PHE A 164 -0.93 -13.68 34.69
CA PHE A 164 -0.44 -12.35 35.06
C PHE A 164 -1.58 -11.40 35.47
N GLY A 165 -1.26 -10.39 36.28
CA GLY A 165 -2.20 -9.41 36.81
C GLY A 165 -3.39 -10.04 37.55
N LYS A 166 -4.61 -9.84 37.05
CA LYS A 166 -5.85 -10.39 37.62
C LYS A 166 -6.34 -11.64 36.87
N SER A 167 -5.63 -12.08 35.83
CA SER A 167 -6.03 -13.18 34.93
C SER A 167 -5.53 -14.55 35.41
N MET A 168 -5.68 -14.81 36.70
CA MET A 168 -5.22 -16.02 37.39
C MET A 168 -6.26 -17.13 37.32
N PRO A 169 -5.93 -18.32 36.78
CA PRO A 169 -6.77 -19.50 36.93
C PRO A 169 -6.90 -19.93 38.40
N PRO A 170 -8.03 -20.53 38.82
CA PRO A 170 -8.20 -20.99 40.19
C PRO A 170 -7.31 -22.22 40.48
N ARG A 171 -6.44 -22.13 41.49
CA ARG A 171 -5.61 -23.26 41.95
C ARG A 171 -6.45 -24.25 42.76
N GLY A 172 -6.37 -25.53 42.42
CA GLY A 172 -6.99 -26.61 43.21
C GLY A 172 -6.28 -26.82 44.55
N ALA A 173 -7.03 -27.07 45.62
CA ALA A 173 -6.51 -27.17 47.00
C ALA A 173 -5.47 -28.30 47.23
N HIS A 174 -5.31 -29.22 46.27
CA HIS A 174 -4.31 -30.29 46.28
C HIS A 174 -3.48 -30.33 44.98
N GLN A 175 -3.54 -29.27 44.17
CA GLN A 175 -2.83 -29.16 42.88
C GLN A 175 -1.37 -28.75 43.13
N SER A 176 -0.43 -29.57 42.63
CA SER A 176 0.99 -29.23 42.66
C SER A 176 1.26 -27.95 41.85
N LEU A 177 2.37 -27.27 42.12
CA LEU A 177 2.75 -26.08 41.37
C LEU A 177 2.94 -26.41 39.88
N THR A 178 3.51 -27.58 39.56
CA THR A 178 3.63 -28.13 38.19
C THR A 178 2.27 -28.26 37.49
N GLU A 179 1.29 -28.91 38.13
CA GLU A 179 -0.07 -29.07 37.56
C GLU A 179 -0.82 -27.74 37.47
N TYR A 180 -0.50 -26.77 38.33
CA TYR A 180 -1.12 -25.45 38.32
C TYR A 180 -0.53 -24.54 37.25
N ALA A 181 0.78 -24.60 37.02
CA ALA A 181 1.49 -23.82 36.01
C ALA A 181 1.42 -24.44 34.60
N ALA A 182 1.09 -25.73 34.45
CA ALA A 182 1.00 -26.40 33.15
C ALA A 182 0.19 -25.66 32.05
N PRO A 183 -0.93 -24.97 32.34
CA PRO A 183 -1.65 -24.15 31.36
C PRO A 183 -1.02 -22.78 31.06
N CYS A 184 0.04 -22.36 31.76
CA CYS A 184 0.80 -21.14 31.50
C CYS A 184 1.78 -21.36 30.33
N ALA A 185 1.25 -21.53 29.12
CA ALA A 185 2.03 -21.70 27.90
C ALA A 185 1.69 -20.61 26.87
N SER A 186 2.70 -20.16 26.12
CA SER A 186 2.56 -19.06 25.16
C SER A 186 1.59 -19.39 24.02
N GLN A 187 1.52 -20.65 23.58
CA GLN A 187 0.52 -21.08 22.58
C GLN A 187 -0.90 -20.96 23.15
N LEU A 188 -1.11 -21.24 24.43
CA LEU A 188 -2.43 -21.14 25.06
C LEU A 188 -2.87 -19.68 25.26
N ALA A 189 -1.93 -18.79 25.61
CA ALA A 189 -2.19 -17.34 25.63
C ALA A 189 -2.54 -16.79 24.24
N MET A 190 -1.86 -17.26 23.18
CA MET A 190 -2.22 -16.92 21.80
C MET A 190 -3.63 -17.41 21.42
N VAL A 191 -4.03 -18.62 21.85
CA VAL A 191 -5.41 -19.08 21.63
C VAL A 191 -6.40 -18.25 22.43
N ASP A 192 -6.08 -17.83 23.66
CA ASP A 192 -6.94 -16.93 24.44
C ASP A 192 -7.24 -15.64 23.67
N TYR A 193 -6.21 -15.00 23.12
CA TYR A 193 -6.34 -13.79 22.30
C TYR A 193 -7.11 -14.05 21.01
N ALA A 194 -6.92 -15.21 20.37
CA ALA A 194 -7.68 -15.59 19.17
C ALA A 194 -9.18 -15.78 19.48
N VAL A 195 -9.53 -16.42 20.60
CA VAL A 195 -10.92 -16.63 21.06
C VAL A 195 -11.55 -15.31 21.49
N LEU A 196 -10.82 -14.45 22.22
CA LEU A 196 -11.27 -13.13 22.63
C LEU A 196 -11.50 -12.21 21.41
N LEU A 197 -10.60 -12.23 20.42
CA LEU A 197 -10.81 -11.52 19.15
C LEU A 197 -12.03 -12.07 18.38
N ALA A 198 -12.24 -13.38 18.35
CA ALA A 198 -13.43 -13.97 17.74
C ALA A 198 -14.74 -13.58 18.46
N HIS A 199 -14.68 -13.28 19.76
CA HIS A 199 -15.81 -12.73 20.53
C HIS A 199 -16.03 -11.23 20.30
N LEU A 200 -14.95 -10.45 20.15
CA LEU A 200 -15.01 -8.98 20.06
C LEU A 200 -15.20 -8.41 18.64
N ARG A 201 -14.92 -9.18 17.58
CA ARG A 201 -15.12 -8.74 16.19
C ARG A 201 -16.60 -8.79 15.79
N PRO A 202 -17.26 -7.66 15.47
CA PRO A 202 -18.66 -7.68 15.01
C PRO A 202 -18.84 -8.30 13.62
N SER A 203 -17.78 -8.36 12.80
CA SER A 203 -17.83 -8.97 11.46
C SER A 203 -16.48 -9.57 11.02
N PRO A 204 -16.47 -10.53 10.08
CA PRO A 204 -15.24 -11.00 9.45
C PRO A 204 -14.48 -9.91 8.66
N ALA A 205 -15.13 -8.80 8.33
CA ALA A 205 -14.53 -7.63 7.69
C ALA A 205 -13.79 -6.70 8.67
N THR A 206 -14.09 -6.80 9.97
CA THR A 206 -13.44 -6.00 11.03
C THR A 206 -11.93 -6.21 10.98
N ARG A 207 -11.17 -5.16 10.65
CA ARG A 207 -9.70 -5.20 10.64
C ARG A 207 -9.16 -5.26 12.07
N VAL A 208 -8.05 -5.96 12.26
CA VAL A 208 -7.38 -6.08 13.57
C VAL A 208 -5.88 -5.92 13.37
N VAL A 209 -5.26 -5.01 14.13
CA VAL A 209 -3.80 -4.92 14.23
C VAL A 209 -3.41 -5.23 15.67
N VAL A 210 -2.46 -6.14 15.85
CA VAL A 210 -1.95 -6.50 17.18
C VAL A 210 -0.68 -5.71 17.51
N PHE A 211 -0.51 -5.40 18.79
CA PHE A 211 0.61 -4.62 19.32
C PHE A 211 1.22 -5.36 20.51
N GLY A 212 2.54 -5.26 20.68
CA GLY A 212 3.21 -5.67 21.90
C GLY A 212 4.67 -5.26 21.94
N GLY A 213 5.18 -5.00 23.14
CA GLY A 213 6.62 -4.86 23.43
C GLY A 213 7.18 -6.13 24.06
N SER A 214 8.51 -6.35 24.04
CA SER A 214 9.15 -7.51 24.69
C SER A 214 8.57 -8.85 24.16
N TYR A 215 8.32 -9.81 25.04
CA TYR A 215 7.55 -11.03 24.78
C TYR A 215 6.13 -10.76 24.24
N GLY A 216 5.51 -9.63 24.57
CA GLY A 216 4.28 -9.16 23.91
C GLY A 216 4.49 -8.92 22.41
N GLY A 217 5.63 -8.37 22.00
CA GLY A 217 6.00 -8.21 20.59
C GLY A 217 6.22 -9.55 19.89
N MET A 218 6.77 -10.54 20.61
CA MET A 218 6.93 -11.91 20.11
C MET A 218 5.57 -12.59 19.91
N LEU A 219 4.67 -12.45 20.88
CA LEU A 219 3.27 -12.85 20.79
C LEU A 219 2.54 -12.13 19.63
N ALA A 220 2.78 -10.84 19.40
CA ALA A 220 2.16 -10.08 18.32
C ALA A 220 2.57 -10.62 16.94
N ALA A 221 3.87 -10.85 16.73
CA ALA A 221 4.40 -11.47 15.52
C ALA A 221 3.86 -12.90 15.31
N TRP A 222 3.88 -13.74 16.36
CA TRP A 222 3.35 -15.10 16.28
C TRP A 222 1.83 -15.15 16.09
N MET A 223 1.08 -14.19 16.63
CA MET A 223 -0.37 -14.05 16.39
C MET A 223 -0.67 -13.75 14.92
N ARG A 224 0.11 -12.87 14.27
CA ARG A 224 -0.01 -12.64 12.81
C ARG A 224 0.37 -13.89 11.99
N VAL A 225 1.40 -14.63 12.41
CA VAL A 225 1.82 -15.91 11.77
C VAL A 225 0.74 -17.00 11.88
N LYS A 226 0.19 -17.23 13.09
CA LYS A 226 -0.70 -18.38 13.36
C LYS A 226 -2.17 -18.08 13.12
N TYR A 227 -2.60 -16.82 13.26
CA TYR A 227 -4.00 -16.38 13.09
C TYR A 227 -4.16 -15.25 12.05
N PRO A 228 -3.60 -15.35 10.82
CA PRO A 228 -3.68 -14.29 9.80
C PRO A 228 -5.11 -14.02 9.28
N HIS A 229 -6.08 -14.85 9.67
CA HIS A 229 -7.53 -14.70 9.40
C HIS A 229 -8.28 -13.90 10.48
N LEU A 230 -7.63 -13.64 11.61
CA LEU A 230 -8.08 -12.72 12.66
C LEU A 230 -7.26 -11.44 12.64
N VAL A 231 -5.92 -11.59 12.67
CA VAL A 231 -4.93 -10.53 12.78
C VAL A 231 -4.44 -10.14 11.38
N HIS A 232 -4.64 -8.88 11.00
CA HIS A 232 -4.35 -8.36 9.66
C HIS A 232 -2.93 -7.77 9.55
N GLY A 233 -2.38 -7.30 10.68
CA GLY A 233 -0.98 -6.88 10.80
C GLY A 233 -0.53 -6.89 12.26
N ALA A 234 0.78 -6.76 12.49
CA ALA A 234 1.38 -6.69 13.83
C ALA A 234 2.47 -5.62 13.95
N ILE A 235 2.49 -4.91 15.07
CA ILE A 235 3.64 -4.14 15.56
C ILE A 235 4.30 -4.99 16.67
N ALA A 236 5.52 -5.44 16.41
CA ALA A 236 6.29 -6.35 17.26
C ALA A 236 7.56 -5.65 17.76
N ALA A 237 7.38 -4.79 18.76
CA ALA A 237 8.40 -3.86 19.22
C ALA A 237 9.37 -4.50 20.21
N SER A 238 10.67 -4.29 20.01
CA SER A 238 11.76 -4.91 20.77
C SER A 238 11.51 -6.40 21.02
N ALA A 239 11.13 -7.13 19.97
CA ALA A 239 10.75 -8.52 20.03
C ALA A 239 11.96 -9.42 19.71
N PRO A 240 12.59 -10.09 20.70
CA PRO A 240 13.82 -10.87 20.51
C PRO A 240 13.56 -12.24 19.86
N MET A 241 13.09 -12.23 18.61
CA MET A 241 12.66 -13.43 17.87
C MET A 241 13.74 -14.51 17.68
N LEU A 242 15.02 -14.16 17.90
CA LEU A 242 16.18 -15.03 17.72
C LEU A 242 16.88 -15.39 19.06
N SER A 243 16.31 -15.03 20.22
CA SER A 243 16.84 -15.38 21.57
C SER A 243 16.68 -16.86 21.95
N PHE A 244 16.66 -17.78 20.98
CA PHE A 244 16.36 -19.19 21.22
C PHE A 244 17.36 -20.12 20.56
N LEU A 245 17.60 -21.25 21.21
CA LEU A 245 18.46 -22.29 20.65
C LEU A 245 17.78 -22.96 19.43
N GLY A 246 18.60 -23.36 18.46
CA GLY A 246 18.14 -23.87 17.17
C GLY A 246 17.67 -22.81 16.16
N MET A 247 17.78 -21.51 16.46
CA MET A 247 17.51 -20.45 15.48
C MET A 247 18.61 -20.35 14.40
N ASN A 248 18.27 -19.69 13.29
CA ASN A 248 19.18 -19.37 12.19
C ASN A 248 19.03 -17.87 11.83
N PRO A 249 20.08 -17.03 11.94
CA PRO A 249 21.39 -17.34 12.51
C PRO A 249 21.27 -17.85 13.96
N PRO A 250 22.27 -18.60 14.47
CA PRO A 250 22.31 -18.97 15.88
C PRO A 250 22.25 -17.75 16.79
N MET A 251 21.70 -17.95 17.99
CA MET A 251 21.64 -16.94 19.05
C MET A 251 23.05 -16.44 19.40
N ASP A 252 23.21 -15.12 19.49
CA ASP A 252 24.40 -14.47 20.04
C ASP A 252 24.15 -14.27 21.55
N LEU A 253 24.72 -15.15 22.37
CA LEU A 253 24.46 -15.27 23.81
C LEU A 253 25.05 -14.09 24.60
N GLU A 254 26.17 -13.52 24.15
CA GLU A 254 26.84 -12.41 24.84
C GLU A 254 26.33 -11.03 24.38
N SER A 255 25.52 -10.96 23.31
CA SER A 255 25.05 -9.72 22.68
C SER A 255 24.35 -8.77 23.64
N PHE A 256 23.48 -9.28 24.52
CA PHE A 256 22.76 -8.52 25.52
C PHE A 256 23.75 -7.76 26.43
N SER A 257 24.69 -8.50 27.03
CA SER A 257 25.77 -7.99 27.88
C SER A 257 26.67 -6.98 27.14
N ARG A 258 26.88 -7.20 25.83
CA ARG A 258 27.60 -6.30 24.91
C ARG A 258 26.91 -4.93 24.77
N VAL A 259 25.58 -4.89 24.65
CA VAL A 259 24.82 -3.64 24.52
C VAL A 259 24.71 -2.91 25.86
N VAL A 260 24.40 -3.59 26.97
CA VAL A 260 24.43 -2.98 28.32
C VAL A 260 25.83 -2.37 28.61
N THR A 261 26.89 -2.99 28.09
CA THR A 261 28.26 -2.44 28.15
C THR A 261 28.46 -1.19 27.27
N TYR A 262 27.91 -1.18 26.04
CA TYR A 262 27.97 -0.03 25.12
C TYR A 262 27.28 1.20 25.72
N ASP A 263 26.12 0.99 26.35
CA ASP A 263 25.32 1.99 27.03
C ASP A 263 26.06 2.69 28.18
N ALA A 264 26.98 1.97 28.85
CA ALA A 264 27.89 2.51 29.86
C ALA A 264 29.14 3.23 29.30
N THR A 265 29.18 3.55 28.00
CA THR A 265 30.30 4.26 27.36
C THR A 265 29.99 5.69 26.92
N ALA A 266 31.04 6.49 26.74
CA ALA A 266 30.95 7.82 26.14
C ALA A 266 30.38 7.85 24.70
N ALA A 267 30.33 6.71 23.98
CA ALA A 267 29.69 6.63 22.67
C ALA A 267 28.15 6.69 22.79
N ALA A 268 27.60 6.00 23.79
CA ALA A 268 26.19 6.11 24.19
C ALA A 268 25.90 7.35 25.08
N GLY A 269 26.90 8.23 25.30
CA GLY A 269 26.76 9.46 26.08
C GLY A 269 26.92 9.31 27.60
N ALA A 270 27.37 8.17 28.09
CA ALA A 270 27.71 7.97 29.50
C ALA A 270 29.08 8.57 29.86
N ALA A 271 29.40 8.60 31.17
CA ALA A 271 30.68 9.11 31.67
C ALA A 271 31.89 8.31 31.14
N LEU A 272 33.01 9.00 30.90
CA LEU A 272 34.17 8.45 30.19
C LEU A 272 34.79 7.24 30.91
N ARG A 273 34.81 7.24 32.25
CA ARG A 273 35.37 6.12 33.04
C ARG A 273 34.35 5.08 33.52
N CYS A 274 33.06 5.24 33.21
CA CYS A 274 32.00 4.42 33.80
C CYS A 274 32.22 2.91 33.60
N ARG A 275 32.20 2.45 32.33
CA ARG A 275 32.49 1.05 31.94
C ARG A 275 33.73 0.48 32.64
N ASP A 276 34.84 1.23 32.64
CA ASP A 276 36.13 0.74 33.14
C ASP A 276 36.18 0.67 34.67
N ASN A 277 35.45 1.55 35.36
CA ASN A 277 35.25 1.45 36.80
C ASN A 277 34.29 0.30 37.18
N ILE A 278 33.18 0.08 36.44
CA ILE A 278 32.28 -1.07 36.65
C ILE A 278 33.06 -2.39 36.49
N LYS A 279 33.72 -2.57 35.34
CA LYS A 279 34.59 -3.72 35.03
C LYS A 279 35.64 -4.00 36.11
N ARG A 280 36.25 -2.96 36.67
CA ARG A 280 37.24 -3.07 37.75
C ARG A 280 36.62 -3.35 39.12
N ALA A 281 35.33 -3.13 39.31
CA ALA A 281 34.67 -3.34 40.59
C ALA A 281 34.39 -4.82 40.89
N TRP A 282 34.08 -5.68 39.90
CA TRP A 282 33.76 -7.09 40.17
C TRP A 282 34.90 -7.88 40.83
N PRO A 283 36.17 -7.79 40.37
CA PRO A 283 37.28 -8.42 41.08
C PRO A 283 37.45 -7.88 42.50
N VAL A 284 37.09 -6.62 42.78
CA VAL A 284 37.14 -6.05 44.14
C VAL A 284 36.00 -6.60 45.00
N LEU A 285 34.78 -6.66 44.45
CA LEU A 285 33.57 -7.19 45.09
C LEU A 285 33.79 -8.65 45.54
N PHE A 286 34.20 -9.53 44.64
CA PHE A 286 34.38 -10.96 44.95
C PHE A 286 35.57 -11.21 45.90
N ASN A 287 36.71 -10.53 45.71
CA ASN A 287 37.85 -10.67 46.63
C ASN A 287 37.53 -10.15 48.05
N MET A 288 36.74 -9.08 48.17
CA MET A 288 36.25 -8.59 49.45
C MET A 288 35.27 -9.60 50.07
N GLY A 289 34.30 -10.06 49.28
CA GLY A 289 33.28 -11.03 49.67
C GLY A 289 33.81 -12.42 50.09
N ALA A 290 35.01 -12.81 49.67
CA ALA A 290 35.67 -14.03 50.15
C ALA A 290 35.93 -14.05 51.67
N THR A 291 35.98 -12.87 52.32
CA THR A 291 36.31 -12.73 53.76
C THR A 291 35.10 -12.25 54.58
N HIS A 292 35.00 -12.66 55.85
CA HIS A 292 33.95 -12.18 56.76
C HIS A 292 33.95 -10.65 56.90
N ASP A 293 35.10 -10.07 57.21
CA ASP A 293 35.22 -8.62 57.45
C ASP A 293 35.02 -7.80 56.16
N GLY A 294 35.35 -8.39 55.02
CA GLY A 294 35.00 -7.87 53.71
C GLY A 294 33.49 -7.93 53.43
N ARG A 295 32.80 -9.03 53.71
CA ARG A 295 31.32 -9.09 53.63
C ARG A 295 30.65 -8.08 54.56
N LYS A 296 31.15 -7.89 55.77
CA LYS A 296 30.70 -6.80 56.68
C LYS A 296 31.00 -5.39 56.14
N THR A 297 32.00 -5.24 55.27
CA THR A 297 32.25 -3.99 54.54
C THR A 297 31.27 -3.82 53.37
N LEU A 298 30.95 -4.89 52.63
CA LEU A 298 29.91 -4.87 51.59
C LEU A 298 28.53 -4.55 52.16
N GLU A 299 28.16 -5.13 53.32
CA GLU A 299 26.91 -4.81 54.04
C GLU A 299 26.78 -3.31 54.33
N ARG A 300 27.87 -2.66 54.77
CA ARG A 300 27.89 -1.21 55.03
C ARG A 300 27.72 -0.36 53.77
N ILE A 301 28.16 -0.85 52.61
CA ILE A 301 28.18 -0.11 51.33
C ILE A 301 26.87 -0.30 50.55
N PHE A 302 26.41 -1.53 50.42
CA PHE A 302 25.23 -1.90 49.62
C PHE A 302 23.95 -2.06 50.44
N ARG A 303 24.04 -2.07 51.79
CA ARG A 303 22.92 -2.09 52.73
C ARG A 303 21.84 -3.15 52.40
N PRO A 304 22.21 -4.43 52.22
CA PRO A 304 21.21 -5.48 52.10
C PRO A 304 20.35 -5.55 53.38
N CYS A 305 19.08 -5.96 53.25
CA CYS A 305 18.22 -6.23 54.41
C CYS A 305 18.61 -7.52 55.14
N ASN A 306 19.20 -8.48 54.40
CA ASN A 306 19.71 -9.75 54.91
C ASN A 306 21.24 -9.70 55.05
N ALA A 307 21.83 -10.51 55.93
CA ALA A 307 23.29 -10.55 56.11
C ALA A 307 24.00 -11.29 54.96
N LEU A 308 25.28 -10.96 54.73
CA LEU A 308 26.14 -11.64 53.75
C LEU A 308 27.03 -12.66 54.49
N GLU A 309 26.52 -13.87 54.68
CA GLU A 309 27.16 -14.91 55.50
C GLU A 309 28.16 -15.77 54.72
N LYS A 310 27.87 -16.08 53.44
CA LYS A 310 28.62 -17.02 52.58
C LYS A 310 28.98 -16.38 51.22
N GLY A 311 29.56 -17.18 50.32
CA GLY A 311 29.97 -16.74 48.98
C GLY A 311 28.77 -16.48 48.06
N ASP A 312 27.76 -17.35 48.12
CA ASP A 312 26.56 -17.30 47.29
C ASP A 312 25.80 -15.97 47.46
N ASP A 313 25.78 -15.40 48.67
CA ASP A 313 25.12 -14.11 48.96
C ASP A 313 25.84 -12.94 48.27
N VAL A 314 27.14 -13.08 48.03
CA VAL A 314 27.95 -12.10 47.26
C VAL A 314 27.72 -12.27 45.75
N GLN A 315 27.43 -13.50 45.30
CA GLN A 315 27.02 -13.77 43.92
C GLN A 315 25.65 -13.16 43.64
N ALA A 316 24.67 -13.35 44.54
CA ALA A 316 23.36 -12.71 44.45
C ALA A 316 23.46 -11.17 44.52
N LEU A 317 24.35 -10.61 45.36
CA LEU A 317 24.66 -9.17 45.34
C LEU A 317 25.23 -8.72 43.98
N ALA A 318 26.09 -9.50 43.34
CA ALA A 318 26.63 -9.17 42.02
C ALA A 318 25.53 -9.18 40.93
N GLU A 319 24.64 -10.17 40.98
CA GLU A 319 23.48 -10.31 40.08
C GLU A 319 22.47 -9.18 40.26
N TRP A 320 22.18 -8.78 41.51
CA TRP A 320 21.38 -7.60 41.85
C TRP A 320 22.00 -6.30 41.33
N ILE A 321 23.32 -6.11 41.50
CA ILE A 321 24.04 -4.96 40.91
C ILE A 321 23.94 -4.99 39.37
N LYS A 322 24.04 -6.17 38.73
CA LYS A 322 23.91 -6.33 37.27
C LYS A 322 22.49 -5.99 36.79
N SER A 323 21.45 -6.49 37.47
CA SER A 323 20.04 -6.28 37.15
C SER A 323 19.67 -4.80 37.05
N ALA A 324 20.25 -3.93 37.90
CA ALA A 324 20.09 -2.48 37.75
C ALA A 324 20.64 -1.93 36.43
N TYR A 325 21.82 -2.37 35.99
CA TYR A 325 22.40 -1.90 34.71
C TYR A 325 21.63 -2.43 33.50
N ASP A 326 21.22 -3.70 33.53
CA ASP A 326 20.37 -4.31 32.50
C ASP A 326 19.06 -3.52 32.36
N SER A 327 18.38 -3.26 33.48
CA SER A 327 17.11 -2.50 33.54
C SER A 327 17.26 -1.04 33.13
N MET A 328 18.40 -0.41 33.43
CA MET A 328 18.69 0.98 33.03
C MET A 328 19.09 1.13 31.56
N ALA A 329 19.63 0.09 30.92
CA ALA A 329 19.84 0.05 29.47
C ALA A 329 18.50 -0.12 28.73
N MET A 330 17.69 -1.12 29.13
CA MET A 330 16.32 -1.27 28.62
C MET A 330 15.49 0.02 28.80
N GLY A 331 15.62 0.67 29.96
CA GLY A 331 14.96 1.93 30.30
C GLY A 331 15.70 3.21 29.90
N ASN A 332 16.66 3.18 28.96
CA ASN A 332 17.52 4.32 28.63
C ASN A 332 16.82 5.45 27.82
N TYR A 333 15.58 5.80 28.20
CA TYR A 333 14.69 6.71 27.49
C TYR A 333 15.11 8.19 27.60
N PRO A 334 14.82 9.04 26.60
CA PRO A 334 15.21 10.45 26.58
C PRO A 334 14.47 11.37 27.56
N TYR A 335 13.54 10.84 28.35
CA TYR A 335 12.72 11.54 29.34
C TYR A 335 12.44 10.65 30.56
N PRO A 336 12.04 11.21 31.72
CA PRO A 336 11.75 10.42 32.92
C PRO A 336 10.58 9.45 32.70
N SER A 337 10.70 8.23 33.24
CA SER A 337 9.70 7.16 33.05
C SER A 337 9.68 6.19 34.22
N SER A 338 8.49 5.69 34.58
CA SER A 338 8.27 4.66 35.58
C SER A 338 8.11 3.24 35.01
N TYR A 339 8.24 3.07 33.69
CA TYR A 339 7.93 1.80 33.01
C TYR A 339 8.78 0.63 33.53
N MET A 340 10.10 0.78 33.53
CA MET A 340 11.06 -0.24 34.01
C MET A 340 11.02 -0.50 35.53
N THR A 341 10.09 0.11 36.27
CA THR A 341 9.84 -0.19 37.69
C THR A 341 8.39 -0.59 37.95
N SER A 342 7.63 -0.90 36.89
CA SER A 342 6.20 -1.24 36.95
C SER A 342 5.36 -0.18 37.68
N GLY A 343 5.72 1.09 37.53
CA GLY A 343 5.05 2.22 38.20
C GLY A 343 5.59 2.57 39.59
N ALA A 344 6.49 1.77 40.19
CA ALA A 344 6.90 1.94 41.58
C ALA A 344 7.72 3.22 41.85
N ARG A 345 8.46 3.74 40.86
CA ARG A 345 9.26 4.99 40.95
C ARG A 345 9.62 5.52 39.56
N VAL A 346 9.78 6.83 39.42
CA VAL A 346 10.13 7.46 38.13
C VAL A 346 11.66 7.52 38.00
N LEU A 347 12.22 6.80 37.03
CA LEU A 347 13.63 6.91 36.66
C LEU A 347 13.88 8.25 35.95
N PRO A 348 15.07 8.87 36.10
CA PRO A 348 15.42 10.10 35.39
C PRO A 348 15.57 9.86 33.87
N ALA A 349 15.67 10.93 33.09
CA ALA A 349 16.01 10.83 31.66
C ALA A 349 17.43 10.24 31.49
N PHE A 350 17.57 9.27 30.58
CA PHE A 350 18.78 8.47 30.35
C PHE A 350 19.41 7.92 31.66
N PRO A 351 18.71 7.02 32.40
CA PRO A 351 19.13 6.57 33.73
C PRO A 351 20.53 5.95 33.75
N MET A 352 20.93 5.22 32.71
CA MET A 352 22.31 4.71 32.58
C MET A 352 23.35 5.85 32.63
N ARG A 353 23.12 6.97 31.93
CA ARG A 353 24.01 8.14 31.96
C ARG A 353 24.05 8.80 33.33
N HIS A 354 22.91 8.85 34.03
CA HIS A 354 22.83 9.38 35.39
C HIS A 354 23.61 8.50 36.39
N ALA A 355 23.38 7.19 36.37
CA ALA A 355 24.12 6.21 37.16
C ALA A 355 25.64 6.30 36.91
N CYS A 356 26.04 6.29 35.64
CA CYS A 356 27.44 6.46 35.23
C CYS A 356 28.07 7.78 35.66
N SER A 357 27.32 8.86 35.90
CA SER A 357 27.89 10.14 36.37
C SER A 357 28.59 10.03 37.72
N HIS A 358 28.21 9.03 38.55
CA HIS A 358 28.87 8.71 39.81
C HIS A 358 30.20 7.94 39.64
N LEU A 359 30.56 7.55 38.42
CA LEU A 359 31.67 6.64 38.10
C LEU A 359 32.71 7.24 37.14
N ASP A 360 32.71 8.56 36.90
CA ASP A 360 33.72 9.22 36.02
C ASP A 360 35.09 9.43 36.70
N ASP A 361 35.15 9.29 38.02
CA ASP A 361 36.31 9.65 38.82
C ASP A 361 37.48 8.65 38.70
N ALA A 362 38.68 9.12 39.08
CA ALA A 362 39.84 8.27 39.31
C ALA A 362 39.71 7.49 40.63
N LEU A 363 38.79 6.53 40.67
CA LEU A 363 38.42 5.73 41.85
C LEU A 363 39.49 4.68 42.22
N GLU A 364 40.74 5.11 42.43
CA GLU A 364 41.89 4.22 42.72
C GLU A 364 41.72 3.42 44.02
N ASP A 365 40.98 3.96 44.99
CA ASP A 365 40.64 3.29 46.25
C ASP A 365 39.47 2.30 46.07
N ASN A 366 39.68 1.07 46.52
CA ASN A 366 38.72 -0.04 46.36
C ASN A 366 37.40 0.17 47.13
N GLU A 367 37.41 0.83 48.29
CA GLU A 367 36.16 1.08 49.03
C GLU A 367 35.37 2.20 48.35
N LYS A 368 36.04 3.29 47.92
CA LYS A 368 35.41 4.37 47.16
C LYS A 368 34.83 3.87 45.83
N LEU A 369 35.50 2.94 45.16
CA LEU A 369 34.98 2.31 43.93
C LEU A 369 33.64 1.60 44.18
N LEU A 370 33.53 0.83 45.26
CA LEU A 370 32.29 0.15 45.63
C LEU A 370 31.21 1.11 46.18
N GLN A 371 31.60 2.17 46.89
CA GLN A 371 30.67 3.25 47.29
C GLN A 371 30.07 3.97 46.07
N ALA A 372 30.90 4.28 45.06
CA ALA A 372 30.46 4.85 43.80
C ALA A 372 29.56 3.89 43.00
N LEU A 373 29.89 2.60 42.97
CA LEU A 373 29.06 1.56 42.35
C LEU A 373 27.68 1.43 43.04
N SER A 374 27.66 1.43 44.38
CA SER A 374 26.43 1.47 45.18
C SER A 374 25.60 2.71 44.87
N THR A 375 26.24 3.88 44.73
CA THR A 375 25.55 5.14 44.38
C THR A 375 24.98 5.08 42.96
N SER A 376 25.70 4.48 42.01
CA SER A 376 25.28 4.26 40.62
C SER A 376 24.02 3.38 40.52
N VAL A 377 24.01 2.16 41.11
CA VAL A 377 22.82 1.28 41.03
C VAL A 377 21.63 1.79 41.84
N ASN A 378 21.86 2.66 42.83
CA ASN A 378 20.78 3.31 43.56
C ASN A 378 19.92 4.26 42.68
N VAL A 379 20.37 4.65 41.49
CA VAL A 379 19.54 5.33 40.49
C VAL A 379 18.37 4.46 40.01
N PHE A 380 18.51 3.13 40.03
CA PHE A 380 17.43 2.20 39.69
C PHE A 380 16.61 1.76 40.91
N TYR A 381 17.26 1.50 42.05
CA TYR A 381 16.60 0.87 43.20
C TYR A 381 15.97 1.83 44.22
N ASN A 382 16.44 3.08 44.31
CA ASN A 382 16.11 3.97 45.43
C ASN A 382 15.40 5.25 44.98
N ASP A 383 14.37 5.66 45.72
CA ASP A 383 13.66 6.92 45.42
C ASP A 383 14.31 8.09 46.18
N SER A 384 14.70 9.13 45.45
CA SER A 384 15.24 10.37 46.02
C SER A 384 14.31 11.10 46.99
N THR A 385 13.00 10.84 46.91
CA THR A 385 11.94 11.41 47.76
C THR A 385 11.53 10.49 48.91
N ALA A 386 11.79 9.18 48.80
CA ALA A 386 11.44 8.16 49.79
C ALA A 386 12.58 7.12 49.93
N PRO A 387 13.73 7.50 50.50
CA PRO A 387 14.92 6.67 50.50
C PRO A 387 14.78 5.42 51.38
N LEU A 388 15.17 4.27 50.82
CA LEU A 388 15.15 2.96 51.49
C LEU A 388 16.17 2.88 52.63
N SER A 389 15.81 2.15 53.69
CA SER A 389 16.70 1.83 54.81
C SER A 389 17.67 0.70 54.49
N CYS A 390 17.23 -0.28 53.68
CA CYS A 390 18.00 -1.40 53.18
C CYS A 390 17.40 -1.89 51.84
N HIS A 391 18.12 -2.76 51.13
CA HIS A 391 17.72 -3.35 49.87
C HIS A 391 17.46 -4.85 50.02
N VAL A 392 16.34 -5.34 49.49
CA VAL A 392 16.15 -6.79 49.29
C VAL A 392 16.99 -7.20 48.08
N ILE A 393 17.86 -8.19 48.28
CA ILE A 393 18.80 -8.72 47.28
C ILE A 393 18.42 -10.15 46.87
N VAL A 394 17.87 -10.92 47.81
CA VAL A 394 17.26 -12.23 47.60
C VAL A 394 15.94 -12.22 48.37
N ASP A 395 14.86 -12.60 47.73
CA ASP A 395 13.60 -12.90 48.41
C ASP A 395 13.75 -14.25 49.14
N GLU A 396 14.12 -14.19 50.42
CA GLU A 396 13.89 -15.35 51.30
C GLU A 396 12.39 -15.48 51.60
N PRO A 397 11.83 -16.70 51.59
CA PRO A 397 10.43 -16.90 52.01
C PRO A 397 10.25 -16.42 53.45
N ALA A 398 9.26 -15.55 53.66
CA ALA A 398 9.04 -14.89 54.94
C ALA A 398 8.97 -15.90 56.11
N THR A 399 9.73 -15.66 57.17
CA THR A 399 9.93 -16.61 58.27
C THR A 399 8.79 -16.61 59.29
N GLY A 400 7.58 -16.91 58.82
CA GLY A 400 6.42 -17.24 59.64
C GLY A 400 5.09 -16.70 59.10
N ASP A 401 4.11 -17.60 58.93
CA ASP A 401 2.65 -17.39 58.93
C ASP A 401 2.02 -16.28 58.04
N GLU A 402 2.76 -15.66 57.13
CA GLU A 402 2.25 -14.77 56.06
C GLU A 402 2.25 -15.48 54.69
N GLU A 403 1.51 -14.95 53.70
CA GLU A 403 1.20 -15.63 52.44
C GLU A 403 2.46 -15.99 51.62
N GLU A 404 2.49 -17.20 51.02
CA GLU A 404 3.52 -17.57 50.04
C GLU A 404 3.58 -16.49 48.95
N ALA A 405 4.78 -15.93 48.70
CA ALA A 405 4.98 -14.96 47.63
C ALA A 405 4.47 -15.55 46.29
N PRO A 406 3.76 -14.77 45.46
CA PRO A 406 3.13 -15.30 44.25
C PRO A 406 4.20 -15.90 43.32
N PRO A 407 4.02 -17.14 42.83
CA PRO A 407 5.04 -17.80 42.02
C PRO A 407 5.39 -17.01 40.75
N ASP A 408 6.67 -16.98 40.38
CA ASP A 408 7.11 -16.31 39.16
C ASP A 408 6.75 -17.14 37.91
N PHE A 409 5.62 -16.80 37.29
CA PHE A 409 5.19 -17.45 36.06
C PHE A 409 6.05 -17.09 34.83
N TRP A 410 6.94 -16.09 34.92
CA TRP A 410 7.98 -15.88 33.92
C TRP A 410 9.12 -16.89 34.07
N GLU A 411 9.59 -17.21 35.28
CA GLU A 411 10.54 -18.32 35.52
C GLU A 411 9.96 -19.65 34.98
N TYR A 412 8.68 -19.92 35.23
CA TYR A 412 8.00 -21.08 34.65
C TYR A 412 8.00 -21.06 33.11
N LEU A 413 7.68 -19.92 32.49
CA LEU A 413 7.72 -19.78 31.03
C LEU A 413 9.14 -20.01 30.50
N SER A 414 10.18 -19.44 31.12
CA SER A 414 11.58 -19.68 30.74
C SER A 414 11.99 -21.15 30.84
N CYS A 415 11.48 -21.88 31.84
CA CYS A 415 11.69 -23.31 31.96
C CYS A 415 10.93 -24.15 30.92
N ALA A 416 9.65 -23.85 30.68
CA ALA A 416 8.76 -24.73 29.93
C ALA A 416 8.69 -24.43 28.41
N ASP A 417 8.82 -23.15 28.03
CA ASP A 417 8.31 -22.62 26.76
C ASP A 417 9.26 -21.58 26.10
N MET A 418 10.00 -20.78 26.89
CA MET A 418 10.72 -19.56 26.50
C MET A 418 12.17 -19.49 27.04
N TYR A 419 12.94 -20.57 26.89
CA TYR A 419 14.34 -20.61 27.37
C TYR A 419 15.26 -19.67 26.56
N THR A 420 15.70 -18.58 27.19
CA THR A 420 16.52 -17.51 26.60
C THR A 420 17.84 -17.32 27.38
N PRO A 421 18.81 -18.25 27.28
CA PRO A 421 20.06 -18.18 28.03
C PRO A 421 20.90 -16.95 27.63
N LEU A 422 21.58 -16.32 28.59
CA LEU A 422 22.43 -15.15 28.36
C LEU A 422 23.81 -15.34 28.99
N ASP A 423 24.85 -14.93 28.25
CA ASP A 423 26.24 -15.08 28.65
C ASP A 423 26.92 -13.72 28.91
N THR A 424 27.99 -13.78 29.70
CA THR A 424 28.94 -12.68 29.96
C THR A 424 30.35 -13.24 29.79
N ASP A 425 31.05 -12.77 28.77
CA ASP A 425 32.41 -13.19 28.42
C ASP A 425 33.42 -12.53 29.39
N GLY A 426 33.08 -11.33 29.85
CA GLY A 426 33.88 -10.45 30.71
C GLY A 426 35.13 -9.90 29.99
N GLY A 427 36.03 -9.31 30.77
CA GLY A 427 37.30 -8.80 30.24
C GLY A 427 37.08 -7.65 29.27
N ASP A 428 37.55 -7.77 28.02
CA ASP A 428 37.45 -6.69 27.02
C ASP A 428 36.20 -6.78 26.12
N ALA A 429 35.37 -7.82 26.27
CA ALA A 429 34.17 -8.04 25.46
C ALA A 429 32.91 -7.36 26.05
N ASP A 430 32.75 -7.42 27.37
CA ASP A 430 31.70 -6.76 28.14
C ASP A 430 32.25 -6.25 29.49
N MET A 431 31.47 -5.47 30.24
CA MET A 431 31.90 -4.87 31.52
C MET A 431 31.63 -5.70 32.77
N PHE A 432 31.12 -6.93 32.64
CA PHE A 432 30.74 -7.79 33.77
C PHE A 432 31.87 -8.77 34.15
N TRP A 433 31.59 -9.65 35.11
CA TRP A 433 32.44 -10.83 35.36
C TRP A 433 32.11 -11.92 34.32
N ARG A 434 32.99 -12.91 34.16
CA ARG A 434 32.68 -14.04 33.26
C ARG A 434 31.68 -14.99 33.91
N HIS A 435 30.49 -15.10 33.33
CA HIS A 435 29.48 -16.12 33.64
C HIS A 435 28.93 -16.68 32.33
N MET A 436 28.98 -18.01 32.19
CA MET A 436 28.42 -18.76 31.06
C MET A 436 27.25 -19.58 31.59
N HIS A 437 26.14 -19.63 30.87
CA HIS A 437 25.00 -20.50 31.19
C HIS A 437 25.38 -21.99 31.16
N ASN A 438 24.56 -22.83 31.79
CA ASN A 438 24.78 -24.27 31.85
C ASN A 438 23.46 -25.02 31.76
N GLU A 439 23.05 -25.39 30.54
CA GLU A 439 21.78 -26.07 30.23
C GLU A 439 21.50 -27.29 31.14
N THR A 440 22.52 -27.97 31.66
CA THR A 440 22.37 -29.11 32.59
C THR A 440 22.02 -28.69 34.02
N GLU A 441 22.53 -27.56 34.49
CA GLU A 441 22.17 -26.97 35.79
C GLU A 441 20.83 -26.22 35.70
N ASP A 442 20.56 -25.57 34.55
CA ASP A 442 19.28 -24.93 34.25
C ASP A 442 18.12 -25.96 34.21
N ASP A 443 18.29 -27.08 33.49
CA ASP A 443 17.30 -28.18 33.49
C ASP A 443 17.15 -28.82 34.87
N ALA A 444 18.21 -28.90 35.68
CA ALA A 444 18.12 -29.36 37.06
C ALA A 444 17.33 -28.39 37.95
N ALA A 445 17.50 -27.07 37.76
CA ALA A 445 16.74 -26.04 38.44
C ALA A 445 15.26 -26.07 38.04
N CYS A 446 14.94 -26.14 36.75
CA CYS A 446 13.57 -26.24 36.25
C CYS A 446 12.82 -27.48 36.77
N ARG A 447 13.50 -28.65 36.82
CA ARG A 447 12.94 -29.86 37.42
C ARG A 447 12.70 -29.73 38.92
N LYS A 448 13.54 -29.00 39.63
CA LYS A 448 13.47 -28.79 41.08
C LYS A 448 12.38 -27.79 41.47
N ASN A 449 12.35 -26.64 40.81
CA ASN A 449 11.45 -25.53 41.14
C ASN A 449 10.04 -25.76 40.57
N TRP A 450 9.95 -26.23 39.32
CA TRP A 450 8.70 -26.30 38.56
C TRP A 450 8.25 -27.71 38.18
N GLY A 451 9.08 -28.74 38.38
CA GLY A 451 8.77 -30.13 38.04
C GLY A 451 8.77 -30.44 36.53
N VAL A 452 9.19 -29.49 35.68
CA VAL A 452 9.23 -29.63 34.22
C VAL A 452 10.66 -29.79 33.69
N PRO A 453 10.88 -30.55 32.61
CA PRO A 453 12.15 -30.54 31.88
C PRO A 453 12.27 -29.24 31.06
N LEU A 454 13.50 -28.76 30.89
CA LEU A 454 13.83 -27.66 29.99
C LEU A 454 13.49 -28.01 28.54
N ARG A 455 13.07 -27.02 27.74
CA ARG A 455 12.76 -27.21 26.31
C ARG A 455 13.48 -26.20 25.39
N PRO A 456 14.82 -26.26 25.28
CA PRO A 456 15.64 -25.22 24.61
C PRO A 456 15.28 -24.96 23.14
N LEU A 457 14.75 -25.95 22.42
CA LEU A 457 14.39 -25.85 20.99
C LEU A 457 12.89 -25.59 20.75
N TRP A 458 12.10 -25.34 21.80
CA TRP A 458 10.64 -25.31 21.67
C TRP A 458 10.12 -24.16 20.80
N PRO A 459 10.60 -22.90 20.92
CA PRO A 459 10.15 -21.82 20.04
C PRO A 459 10.57 -22.01 18.58
N SER A 460 11.76 -22.54 18.33
CA SER A 460 12.23 -22.83 16.96
C SER A 460 11.42 -23.95 16.31
N ILE A 461 10.97 -24.95 17.08
CA ILE A 461 10.06 -26.03 16.62
C ILE A 461 8.62 -25.52 16.41
N ILE A 462 8.03 -24.84 17.39
CA ILE A 462 6.60 -24.48 17.38
C ILE A 462 6.31 -23.28 16.47
N TYR A 463 7.20 -22.28 16.42
CA TYR A 463 7.02 -21.06 15.63
C TYR A 463 7.81 -21.04 14.32
N GLY A 464 8.71 -22.01 14.09
CA GLY A 464 9.34 -22.24 12.79
C GLY A 464 10.43 -21.24 12.40
N GLY A 465 10.98 -20.51 13.37
CA GLY A 465 12.13 -19.60 13.21
C GLY A 465 12.00 -18.52 12.13
N ILE A 466 13.14 -17.97 11.70
CA ILE A 466 13.18 -16.78 10.82
C ILE A 466 12.50 -16.98 9.46
N GLU A 467 12.53 -18.21 8.92
CA GLU A 467 11.99 -18.53 7.59
C GLU A 467 10.45 -18.47 7.56
N THR A 468 9.81 -18.61 8.72
CA THR A 468 8.37 -18.40 8.87
C THR A 468 8.00 -16.92 8.65
N PHE A 469 8.86 -15.99 9.08
CA PHE A 469 8.66 -14.56 8.81
C PHE A 469 8.98 -14.16 7.37
N ARG A 470 9.78 -14.93 6.61
CA ARG A 470 9.94 -14.73 5.16
C ARG A 470 8.73 -15.13 4.33
N THR A 471 7.91 -16.02 4.86
CA THR A 471 6.71 -16.55 4.20
C THR A 471 5.41 -15.97 4.76
N THR A 472 5.51 -15.10 5.77
CA THR A 472 4.42 -14.30 6.36
C THR A 472 4.43 -12.88 5.80
N SER A 473 3.35 -12.11 6.01
CA SER A 473 3.24 -10.69 5.67
C SER A 473 2.71 -9.86 6.83
N ASN A 474 2.90 -8.55 6.75
CA ASN A 474 2.29 -7.51 7.60
C ASN A 474 2.80 -7.54 9.05
N ILE A 475 4.12 -7.47 9.24
CA ILE A 475 4.75 -7.35 10.57
C ILE A 475 5.82 -6.25 10.51
N VAL A 476 5.77 -5.29 11.43
CA VAL A 476 6.90 -4.39 11.70
C VAL A 476 7.62 -4.85 12.96
N PHE A 477 8.94 -5.01 12.85
CA PHE A 477 9.85 -5.30 13.95
C PHE A 477 10.66 -4.03 14.27
N SER A 478 10.16 -3.20 15.18
CA SER A 478 10.87 -2.04 15.73
C SER A 478 11.90 -2.49 16.78
N ASN A 479 13.11 -1.91 16.79
CA ASN A 479 14.20 -2.26 17.72
C ASN A 479 15.06 -1.03 18.05
N GLY A 480 15.40 -0.82 19.32
CA GLY A 480 16.24 0.30 19.78
C GLY A 480 17.76 0.06 19.70
N GLU A 481 18.55 1.10 19.47
CA GLU A 481 20.03 1.03 19.52
C GLU A 481 20.59 0.77 20.94
N TYR A 482 19.93 1.29 21.98
CA TYR A 482 20.28 1.13 23.40
C TYR A 482 19.57 -0.06 24.06
N ASP A 483 18.70 -0.75 23.31
CA ASP A 483 17.96 -1.90 23.82
C ASP A 483 18.81 -3.18 23.77
N PRO A 484 19.15 -3.80 24.90
CA PRO A 484 19.99 -5.00 24.91
C PRO A 484 19.30 -6.24 24.32
N TRP A 485 17.98 -6.20 24.09
CA TRP A 485 17.27 -7.24 23.33
C TRP A 485 17.36 -7.08 21.80
N ALA A 486 17.66 -5.89 21.29
CA ALA A 486 17.69 -5.61 19.85
C ALA A 486 18.62 -6.53 19.01
N PRO A 487 19.81 -6.97 19.47
CA PRO A 487 20.68 -7.86 18.69
C PRO A 487 20.05 -9.21 18.32
N THR A 488 19.09 -9.68 19.12
CA THR A 488 18.32 -10.92 18.88
C THR A 488 16.95 -10.65 18.27
N GLY A 489 16.63 -9.40 17.97
CA GLY A 489 15.46 -9.00 17.18
C GLY A 489 15.68 -9.14 15.67
N ILE A 490 14.64 -8.85 14.89
CA ILE A 490 14.70 -8.84 13.42
C ILE A 490 15.20 -7.47 12.94
N LEU A 491 16.52 -7.27 12.92
CA LEU A 491 17.18 -6.01 12.56
C LEU A 491 17.26 -5.71 11.04
N LYS A 492 16.69 -6.56 10.19
CA LYS A 492 16.68 -6.42 8.72
C LYS A 492 15.36 -6.92 8.14
N SER A 493 14.73 -6.13 7.27
CA SER A 493 13.49 -6.50 6.59
C SER A 493 13.62 -7.83 5.85
N LEU A 494 12.62 -8.70 6.00
CA LEU A 494 12.60 -10.06 5.47
C LEU A 494 11.78 -10.19 4.19
N SER A 495 10.85 -9.25 3.96
CA SER A 495 10.10 -9.03 2.72
C SER A 495 9.73 -7.55 2.60
N GLU A 496 8.95 -7.16 1.57
CA GLU A 496 8.41 -5.80 1.45
C GLU A 496 7.31 -5.50 2.50
N THR A 497 6.73 -6.55 3.12
CA THR A 497 5.64 -6.45 4.10
C THR A 497 6.03 -6.95 5.50
N VAL A 498 7.25 -7.45 5.67
CA VAL A 498 7.86 -7.82 6.96
C VAL A 498 9.13 -6.99 7.13
N VAL A 499 8.97 -5.85 7.81
CA VAL A 499 9.90 -4.72 7.80
C VAL A 499 10.61 -4.61 9.15
N ALA A 500 11.91 -4.31 9.13
CA ALA A 500 12.68 -3.97 10.31
C ALA A 500 12.83 -2.45 10.44
N VAL A 501 12.64 -1.91 11.63
CA VAL A 501 12.75 -0.48 11.95
C VAL A 501 13.74 -0.32 13.11
N ASN A 502 14.97 0.06 12.79
CA ASN A 502 16.03 0.23 13.79
C ASN A 502 16.06 1.70 14.24
N ILE A 503 15.94 1.96 15.54
CA ILE A 503 15.71 3.30 16.12
C ILE A 503 17.00 3.82 16.78
N PRO A 504 17.71 4.78 16.16
CA PRO A 504 18.94 5.35 16.72
C PRO A 504 18.67 6.07 18.05
N ALA A 505 19.52 5.83 19.04
CA ALA A 505 19.35 6.24 20.44
C ALA A 505 17.99 5.87 21.09
N GLY A 506 17.27 4.90 20.53
CA GLY A 506 16.08 4.32 21.14
C GLY A 506 16.43 3.21 22.13
N ALA A 507 15.75 3.16 23.26
CA ALA A 507 15.81 2.04 24.20
C ALA A 507 14.58 1.11 24.02
N HIS A 508 14.34 0.19 24.97
CA HIS A 508 13.40 -0.92 24.83
C HIS A 508 11.97 -0.46 24.46
N HIS A 509 11.51 -0.84 23.27
CA HIS A 509 10.24 -0.48 22.62
C HIS A 509 9.78 0.98 22.82
N LEU A 510 10.71 1.93 22.70
CA LEU A 510 10.43 3.37 22.85
C LEU A 510 9.42 3.91 21.81
N ASP A 511 9.31 3.26 20.66
CA ASP A 511 8.27 3.46 19.65
C ASP A 511 6.85 3.35 20.20
N LEU A 512 6.59 2.37 21.07
CA LEU A 512 5.27 2.19 21.68
C LEU A 512 4.86 3.30 22.65
N MET A 513 5.80 4.07 23.18
CA MET A 513 5.55 5.11 24.20
C MET A 513 4.78 6.32 23.64
N PHE A 514 4.22 7.13 24.53
CA PHE A 514 3.61 8.42 24.17
C PHE A 514 4.62 9.39 23.51
N SER A 515 4.11 10.23 22.62
CA SER A 515 4.90 11.25 21.94
C SER A 515 5.38 12.35 22.88
N ASN A 516 6.69 12.58 22.88
CA ASN A 516 7.37 13.53 23.75
C ASN A 516 8.08 14.61 22.91
N PRO A 517 8.17 15.87 23.38
CA PRO A 517 9.01 16.89 22.76
C PRO A 517 10.49 16.48 22.64
N LEU A 518 10.98 15.59 23.51
CA LEU A 518 12.36 15.08 23.53
C LEU A 518 12.58 13.83 22.63
N ASP A 519 11.56 13.32 21.93
CA ASP A 519 11.73 12.18 21.02
C ASP A 519 12.73 12.53 19.88
N PRO A 520 13.78 11.70 19.66
CA PRO A 520 14.75 11.89 18.59
C PRO A 520 14.08 11.68 17.21
N GLN A 521 14.65 12.27 16.16
CA GLN A 521 14.03 12.23 14.83
C GLN A 521 13.79 10.80 14.33
N GLY A 522 14.76 9.89 14.49
CA GLY A 522 14.63 8.50 14.06
C GLY A 522 13.52 7.70 14.79
N LEU A 523 13.07 8.15 15.96
CA LEU A 523 11.89 7.61 16.64
C LEU A 523 10.57 8.12 16.04
N ARG A 524 10.55 9.39 15.60
CA ARG A 524 9.41 9.97 14.87
C ARG A 524 9.27 9.30 13.50
N ASP A 525 10.39 9.16 12.78
CA ASP A 525 10.48 8.45 11.51
C ASP A 525 10.03 6.98 11.65
N ALA A 526 10.35 6.32 12.78
CA ALA A 526 9.89 4.97 13.09
C ALA A 526 8.37 4.89 13.28
N ARG A 527 7.79 5.77 14.12
CA ARG A 527 6.35 5.83 14.35
C ARG A 527 5.56 6.18 13.09
N ASP A 528 6.11 6.98 12.18
CA ASP A 528 5.51 7.25 10.85
C ASP A 528 5.51 5.98 9.96
N ILE A 529 6.54 5.14 10.04
CA ILE A 529 6.59 3.84 9.36
C ILE A 529 5.59 2.84 9.99
N GLU A 530 5.49 2.80 11.32
CA GLU A 530 4.52 1.96 12.04
C GLU A 530 3.07 2.40 11.75
N ALA A 531 2.81 3.72 11.67
CA ALA A 531 1.53 4.27 11.24
C ALA A 531 1.13 3.86 9.81
N SER A 532 2.11 3.61 8.93
CA SER A 532 1.86 3.07 7.59
C SER A 532 1.31 1.64 7.61
N VAL A 533 1.47 0.87 8.70
CA VAL A 533 0.83 -0.45 8.89
C VAL A 533 -0.67 -0.31 9.16
N PHE A 534 -1.11 0.80 9.77
CA PHE A 534 -2.52 1.07 10.05
C PHE A 534 -3.25 1.68 8.85
N LEU A 535 -2.54 2.48 8.03
CA LEU A 535 -3.00 2.95 6.71
C LEU A 535 -2.91 1.87 5.62
N GLY A 536 -2.07 0.86 5.83
CA GLY A 536 -1.69 -0.13 4.82
C GLY A 536 -2.68 -1.29 4.71
N ASP A 537 -3.51 -1.26 3.67
CA ASP A 537 -3.64 -2.48 2.86
C ASP A 537 -2.27 -2.73 2.20
N LEU A 538 -1.50 -3.67 2.78
CA LEU A 538 -0.16 -4.03 2.32
C LEU A 538 -0.21 -4.88 1.03
N ASP A 539 -0.59 -4.23 -0.08
CA ASP A 539 -0.14 -4.50 -1.46
C ASP A 539 -0.73 -3.42 -2.40
N ASP A 540 -0.17 -2.20 -2.37
CA ASP A 540 -0.68 -1.05 -3.16
C ASP A 540 0.16 -0.68 -4.40
N PHE A 541 1.26 -1.42 -4.64
CA PHE A 541 1.78 -1.66 -5.98
C PHE A 541 2.16 -3.14 -6.12
N ILE A 542 1.23 -3.97 -6.60
CA ILE A 542 1.46 -5.41 -6.79
C ILE A 542 2.72 -5.60 -7.65
N ALA A 543 3.74 -6.23 -7.07
CA ALA A 543 5.10 -6.28 -7.61
C ALA A 543 5.12 -6.91 -9.03
N PRO A 544 5.73 -6.26 -10.05
CA PRO A 544 5.53 -6.70 -11.41
C PRO A 544 5.99 -8.12 -11.72
N SER A 545 5.03 -8.94 -12.20
CA SER A 545 5.24 -10.33 -12.60
C SER A 545 6.51 -10.45 -13.44
N GLN A 546 7.43 -11.33 -13.02
CA GLN A 546 8.75 -11.46 -13.66
C GLN A 546 8.62 -11.88 -15.14
N ALA A 547 7.52 -12.55 -15.51
CA ALA A 547 7.17 -12.86 -16.90
C ALA A 547 6.95 -11.60 -17.77
N CYS A 548 6.53 -10.48 -17.19
CA CYS A 548 6.31 -9.21 -17.88
C CYS A 548 7.54 -8.27 -17.91
N VAL A 549 8.44 -8.35 -16.92
CA VAL A 549 9.37 -7.22 -16.63
C VAL A 549 10.86 -7.57 -16.65
N ASN A 550 11.26 -8.84 -16.52
CA ASN A 550 12.66 -9.25 -16.27
C ASN A 550 13.71 -8.54 -17.19
N PRO A 551 14.63 -7.73 -16.64
CA PRO A 551 15.58 -6.92 -17.41
C PRO A 551 16.92 -7.62 -17.68
N LEU A 552 17.49 -7.44 -18.88
CA LEU A 552 18.88 -7.78 -19.16
C LEU A 552 19.71 -6.52 -19.45
N PHE A 553 20.45 -6.07 -18.43
CA PHE A 553 21.57 -5.15 -18.60
C PHE A 553 22.83 -5.94 -18.99
N LEU A 554 23.00 -6.23 -20.28
CA LEU A 554 24.30 -6.57 -20.85
C LEU A 554 24.52 -5.74 -22.12
N ALA A 555 25.68 -5.07 -22.19
CA ALA A 555 26.03 -4.20 -23.30
C ALA A 555 26.75 -4.98 -24.39
N SER A 556 26.29 -4.86 -25.64
CA SER A 556 27.18 -4.94 -26.81
C SER A 556 26.67 -4.05 -27.93
N THR A 557 27.61 -3.51 -28.70
CA THR A 557 27.36 -2.59 -29.82
C THR A 557 27.40 -3.34 -31.15
N LYS A 558 26.30 -3.34 -31.91
CA LYS A 558 26.32 -3.52 -33.36
C LYS A 558 25.29 -2.61 -34.01
N GLU A 559 25.63 -2.12 -35.20
CA GLU A 559 24.81 -1.21 -36.00
C GLU A 559 23.67 -1.97 -36.69
N LYS A 560 22.59 -1.25 -37.02
CA LYS A 560 21.55 -1.71 -37.96
C LYS A 560 21.41 -0.66 -39.06
N THR A 561 21.56 -1.07 -40.32
CA THR A 561 21.13 -0.27 -41.46
C THR A 561 19.59 -0.26 -41.54
N PRO A 562 18.94 0.89 -41.76
CA PRO A 562 17.50 0.96 -41.98
C PRO A 562 17.14 0.54 -43.42
N ALA A 563 16.00 -0.13 -43.59
CA ALA A 563 15.37 -0.27 -44.89
C ALA A 563 14.55 0.99 -45.18
N THR A 564 14.89 1.72 -46.25
CA THR A 564 14.20 2.95 -46.67
C THR A 564 13.31 2.69 -47.89
N VAL A 565 12.15 3.36 -47.93
CA VAL A 565 11.25 3.36 -49.09
C VAL A 565 11.61 4.53 -49.98
N ASN A 566 12.24 4.26 -51.13
CA ASN A 566 12.36 5.24 -52.21
C ASN A 566 11.29 4.92 -53.27
N MET A 567 10.58 5.94 -53.76
CA MET A 567 9.77 5.84 -54.97
C MET A 567 10.51 6.47 -56.14
N ASP A 568 11.21 5.63 -56.90
CA ASP A 568 11.66 5.90 -58.26
C ASP A 568 11.34 4.67 -59.13
N SER A 569 11.24 4.86 -60.44
CA SER A 569 10.57 3.94 -61.37
C SER A 569 11.37 2.67 -61.74
N ASP A 570 10.62 1.58 -61.98
CA ASP A 570 10.90 0.43 -62.86
C ASP A 570 12.27 -0.28 -62.77
N ILE A 571 12.25 -1.59 -62.42
CA ILE A 571 12.78 -2.71 -63.24
C ILE A 571 12.56 -4.09 -62.56
N TYR A 572 12.46 -5.13 -63.39
CA TYR A 572 12.25 -6.54 -63.00
C TYR A 572 13.49 -7.22 -62.40
N SER A 573 13.29 -8.05 -61.37
CA SER A 573 13.73 -9.47 -61.24
C SER A 573 13.96 -9.89 -59.76
N GLY A 574 13.77 -11.17 -59.44
CA GLY A 574 13.70 -11.66 -58.06
C GLY A 574 14.95 -12.40 -57.57
N ILE A 575 15.00 -12.68 -56.26
CA ILE A 575 15.97 -13.54 -55.57
C ILE A 575 15.23 -14.38 -54.50
N HIS A 576 15.80 -15.53 -54.14
CA HIS A 576 15.15 -16.61 -53.39
C HIS A 576 14.88 -16.33 -51.90
N GLN A 577 13.89 -17.04 -51.35
CA GLN A 577 13.85 -17.37 -49.93
C GLN A 577 15.11 -18.15 -49.53
N VAL A 578 15.75 -17.75 -48.43
CA VAL A 578 16.73 -18.58 -47.70
C VAL A 578 16.29 -18.61 -46.24
N ALA A 579 15.95 -19.80 -45.74
CA ALA A 579 15.77 -20.01 -44.31
C ALA A 579 17.14 -20.07 -43.63
N ILE A 580 17.27 -19.41 -42.48
CA ILE A 580 18.47 -19.46 -41.63
C ILE A 580 18.00 -19.82 -40.23
N GLU A 581 18.39 -20.99 -39.74
CA GLU A 581 18.12 -21.42 -38.37
C GLU A 581 19.06 -20.69 -37.38
N PRO A 582 18.60 -20.33 -36.16
CA PRO A 582 19.44 -19.65 -35.18
C PRO A 582 20.19 -20.63 -34.26
N ASP A 583 21.53 -20.54 -34.24
CA ASP A 583 22.39 -21.35 -33.37
C ASP A 583 22.28 -20.98 -31.87
N LEU A 584 21.29 -21.59 -31.22
CA LEU A 584 21.43 -22.33 -29.96
C LEU A 584 22.52 -21.92 -28.96
N ILE A 585 22.21 -20.92 -28.12
CA ILE A 585 22.30 -21.11 -26.66
C ILE A 585 20.90 -20.89 -26.09
N ARG A 586 20.36 -21.92 -25.42
CA ARG A 586 18.93 -22.01 -25.09
C ARG A 586 18.59 -21.34 -23.75
N SER A 587 17.67 -20.38 -23.80
CA SER A 587 16.55 -20.40 -22.85
C SER A 587 15.39 -21.13 -23.53
N THR A 588 14.99 -22.30 -23.01
CA THR A 588 13.87 -23.06 -23.56
C THR A 588 12.55 -22.48 -23.05
N GLY A 589 11.86 -21.71 -23.90
CA GLY A 589 10.54 -21.14 -23.63
C GLY A 589 10.08 -20.32 -24.83
N HIS A 590 9.32 -20.94 -25.74
CA HIS A 590 8.84 -20.30 -26.97
C HIS A 590 7.35 -19.93 -26.88
N ASP A 591 6.89 -19.77 -25.64
CA ASP A 591 5.52 -19.73 -25.19
C ASP A 591 5.03 -18.28 -25.11
N THR A 592 3.87 -17.98 -25.68
CA THR A 592 3.23 -16.68 -25.46
C THR A 592 2.70 -16.63 -24.03
N ALA A 593 3.30 -15.76 -23.22
CA ALA A 593 2.97 -15.58 -21.82
C ALA A 593 1.44 -15.42 -21.61
N MET A 594 0.90 -16.26 -20.75
CA MET A 594 -0.49 -16.22 -20.34
C MET A 594 -0.65 -15.19 -19.24
N VAL A 595 -1.34 -14.09 -19.52
CA VAL A 595 -1.64 -13.04 -18.54
C VAL A 595 -2.87 -13.46 -17.74
N SER A 596 -2.69 -13.84 -16.47
CA SER A 596 -3.78 -14.05 -15.52
C SER A 596 -4.36 -12.72 -15.00
N LEU A 597 -5.37 -12.77 -14.12
CA LEU A 597 -5.81 -11.58 -13.38
C LEU A 597 -4.65 -11.01 -12.53
N ASN A 598 -3.96 -11.87 -11.78
CA ASN A 598 -2.83 -11.46 -10.94
C ASN A 598 -1.68 -10.87 -11.80
N ASP A 599 -1.41 -11.42 -12.98
CA ASP A 599 -0.46 -10.79 -13.93
C ASP A 599 -0.98 -9.45 -14.46
N CYS A 600 -2.27 -9.29 -14.73
CA CYS A 600 -2.83 -8.01 -15.19
C CYS A 600 -2.64 -6.91 -14.14
N LEU A 601 -2.94 -7.22 -12.88
CA LEU A 601 -2.74 -6.35 -11.72
C LEU A 601 -1.23 -6.04 -11.54
N ALA A 602 -0.39 -7.08 -11.57
CA ALA A 602 1.05 -6.97 -11.33
C ALA A 602 1.82 -6.27 -12.45
N CYS A 603 1.61 -6.62 -13.72
CA CYS A 603 2.49 -6.24 -14.84
C CYS A 603 2.67 -4.72 -15.03
N SER A 604 1.76 -3.91 -14.48
CA SER A 604 1.87 -2.45 -14.44
C SER A 604 2.68 -1.88 -13.27
N GLY A 605 2.72 -2.57 -12.12
CA GLY A 605 3.19 -2.03 -10.84
C GLY A 605 2.51 -0.71 -10.48
N CYS A 606 1.23 -0.56 -10.84
CA CYS A 606 0.47 0.69 -10.75
C CYS A 606 -0.99 0.52 -10.30
N VAL A 607 -1.47 -0.72 -10.08
CA VAL A 607 -2.81 -1.00 -9.54
C VAL A 607 -2.71 -1.17 -8.02
N THR A 608 -3.58 -0.49 -7.28
CA THR A 608 -3.69 -0.57 -5.82
C THR A 608 -4.61 -1.71 -5.37
N SER A 609 -4.57 -2.10 -4.09
CA SER A 609 -5.57 -2.99 -3.48
C SER A 609 -6.96 -2.35 -3.49
N ALA A 610 -7.07 -1.03 -3.27
CA ALA A 610 -8.33 -0.29 -3.42
C ALA A 610 -8.88 -0.37 -4.88
N GLU A 611 -8.02 -0.30 -5.89
CA GLU A 611 -8.40 -0.50 -7.29
C GLU A 611 -8.69 -1.97 -7.62
N SER A 612 -8.02 -2.91 -6.96
CA SER A 612 -8.31 -4.35 -7.06
C SER A 612 -9.70 -4.66 -6.50
N ILE A 613 -10.16 -3.92 -5.48
CA ILE A 613 -11.54 -3.93 -4.99
C ILE A 613 -12.50 -3.31 -6.03
N LEU A 614 -12.16 -2.18 -6.66
CA LEU A 614 -12.96 -1.60 -7.77
C LEU A 614 -13.05 -2.52 -9.01
N ILE A 615 -12.07 -3.43 -9.20
CA ILE A 615 -12.07 -4.49 -10.21
C ILE A 615 -12.94 -5.68 -9.80
N SER A 616 -12.98 -6.06 -8.52
CA SER A 616 -13.77 -7.22 -8.06
C SER A 616 -15.24 -6.88 -7.80
N GLN A 617 -15.55 -5.64 -7.44
CA GLN A 617 -16.93 -5.13 -7.32
C GLN A 617 -17.69 -5.22 -8.67
N GLN A 618 -17.04 -4.86 -9.77
CA GLN A 618 -17.58 -5.07 -11.12
C GLN A 618 -17.44 -6.54 -11.49
N SER A 619 -18.53 -7.31 -11.48
CA SER A 619 -18.51 -8.76 -11.68
C SER A 619 -19.72 -9.28 -12.43
N ALA A 620 -19.65 -10.53 -12.90
CA ALA A 620 -20.81 -11.24 -13.46
C ALA A 620 -22.01 -11.29 -12.49
N GLN A 621 -21.76 -11.46 -11.18
CA GLN A 621 -22.80 -11.49 -10.16
C GLN A 621 -23.43 -10.11 -9.95
N GLU A 622 -22.65 -9.02 -9.96
CA GLU A 622 -23.18 -7.66 -9.88
C GLU A 622 -24.03 -7.32 -11.11
N PHE A 623 -23.54 -7.65 -12.31
CA PHE A 623 -24.33 -7.48 -13.54
C PHE A 623 -25.66 -8.25 -13.50
N LEU A 624 -25.65 -9.53 -13.08
CA LEU A 624 -26.88 -10.32 -12.95
C LEU A 624 -27.84 -9.76 -11.89
N THR A 625 -27.30 -9.19 -10.80
CA THR A 625 -28.09 -8.55 -9.74
C THR A 625 -28.73 -7.25 -10.24
N ALA A 626 -27.98 -6.42 -10.97
CA ALA A 626 -28.49 -5.22 -11.65
C ALA A 626 -29.54 -5.57 -12.71
N VAL A 627 -29.38 -6.67 -13.45
CA VAL A 627 -30.40 -7.17 -14.40
C VAL A 627 -31.66 -7.66 -13.70
N ALA A 628 -31.54 -8.37 -12.57
CA ALA A 628 -32.69 -8.85 -11.82
C ALA A 628 -33.53 -7.71 -11.21
N THR A 629 -32.86 -6.65 -10.73
CA THR A 629 -33.46 -5.51 -10.01
C THR A 629 -33.89 -4.38 -10.95
N LEU A 630 -32.98 -3.83 -11.75
CA LEU A 630 -33.18 -2.57 -12.47
C LEU A 630 -33.96 -2.70 -13.78
N ARG A 631 -34.16 -3.91 -14.33
CA ARG A 631 -34.77 -4.12 -15.66
C ARG A 631 -36.20 -3.57 -15.85
N HIS A 632 -36.89 -3.23 -14.76
CA HIS A 632 -38.23 -2.65 -14.78
C HIS A 632 -38.22 -1.11 -14.60
N GLU A 633 -37.06 -0.54 -14.26
CA GLU A 633 -36.86 0.89 -13.99
C GLU A 633 -35.89 1.56 -14.98
N LYS A 634 -34.97 0.79 -15.56
CA LYS A 634 -33.92 1.27 -16.47
C LYS A 634 -33.79 0.39 -17.71
N ARG A 635 -33.51 1.02 -18.85
CA ARG A 635 -33.14 0.35 -20.10
C ARG A 635 -31.73 -0.24 -19.96
N ILE A 636 -31.63 -1.56 -19.96
CA ILE A 636 -30.34 -2.26 -19.82
C ILE A 636 -29.70 -2.46 -21.18
N VAL A 637 -28.48 -1.95 -21.35
CA VAL A 637 -27.69 -2.02 -22.59
C VAL A 637 -26.37 -2.75 -22.31
N VAL A 638 -26.03 -3.71 -23.17
CA VAL A 638 -24.72 -4.39 -23.15
C VAL A 638 -23.96 -4.05 -24.42
N THR A 639 -22.76 -3.49 -24.30
CA THR A 639 -21.85 -3.24 -25.44
C THR A 639 -20.73 -4.28 -25.46
N LEU A 640 -20.66 -5.07 -26.52
CA LEU A 640 -19.58 -6.02 -26.75
C LEU A 640 -18.38 -5.32 -27.40
N SER A 641 -17.15 -5.73 -27.06
CA SER A 641 -15.96 -5.33 -27.82
C SER A 641 -15.67 -6.35 -28.94
N PRO A 642 -15.18 -5.93 -30.11
CA PRO A 642 -14.79 -6.85 -31.18
C PRO A 642 -13.77 -7.92 -30.75
N GLN A 643 -12.83 -7.55 -29.87
CA GLN A 643 -11.79 -8.46 -29.35
C GLN A 643 -12.38 -9.54 -28.43
N ALA A 644 -13.37 -9.21 -27.59
CA ALA A 644 -14.09 -10.20 -26.80
C ALA A 644 -14.98 -11.09 -27.68
N ARG A 645 -15.66 -10.52 -28.69
CA ARG A 645 -16.44 -11.30 -29.67
C ARG A 645 -15.57 -12.30 -30.43
N ALA A 646 -14.36 -11.91 -30.84
CA ALA A 646 -13.38 -12.81 -31.46
C ALA A 646 -12.89 -13.92 -30.51
N SER A 647 -12.72 -13.61 -29.21
CA SER A 647 -12.38 -14.58 -28.18
C SER A 647 -13.47 -15.66 -28.01
N VAL A 648 -14.73 -15.24 -27.84
CA VAL A 648 -15.89 -16.14 -27.75
C VAL A 648 -16.07 -16.96 -29.05
N ALA A 649 -15.96 -16.32 -30.22
CA ALA A 649 -16.06 -17.00 -31.51
C ALA A 649 -14.96 -18.08 -31.69
N ALA A 650 -13.72 -17.78 -31.32
CA ALA A 650 -12.62 -18.74 -31.35
C ALA A 650 -12.83 -19.90 -30.38
N HIS A 651 -13.33 -19.63 -29.16
CA HIS A 651 -13.61 -20.65 -28.15
C HIS A 651 -14.71 -21.63 -28.62
N PHE A 652 -15.91 -21.12 -28.93
CA PHE A 652 -17.06 -21.93 -29.37
C PHE A 652 -17.00 -22.38 -30.84
N ASN A 653 -15.91 -22.09 -31.55
CA ASN A 653 -15.69 -22.44 -32.96
C ASN A 653 -16.79 -21.90 -33.92
N LEU A 654 -17.23 -20.67 -33.68
CA LEU A 654 -18.23 -19.93 -34.45
C LEU A 654 -17.57 -18.87 -35.33
N SER A 655 -18.29 -18.34 -36.32
CA SER A 655 -17.93 -17.06 -36.94
C SER A 655 -18.28 -15.90 -36.00
N ILE A 656 -17.58 -14.76 -36.09
CA ILE A 656 -17.85 -13.59 -35.24
C ILE A 656 -19.30 -13.10 -35.37
N ALA A 657 -19.88 -13.17 -36.57
CA ALA A 657 -21.28 -12.80 -36.81
C ALA A 657 -22.31 -13.80 -36.25
N ALA A 658 -21.97 -15.10 -36.16
CA ALA A 658 -22.80 -16.08 -35.47
C ALA A 658 -22.68 -15.91 -33.95
N ALA A 659 -21.46 -15.78 -33.42
CA ALA A 659 -21.20 -15.53 -32.00
C ALA A 659 -21.91 -14.26 -31.51
N HIS A 660 -21.87 -13.15 -32.27
CA HIS A 660 -22.59 -11.94 -31.93
C HIS A 660 -24.11 -12.16 -31.84
N ARG A 661 -24.75 -12.75 -32.87
CA ARG A 661 -26.20 -13.00 -32.87
C ARG A 661 -26.64 -14.01 -31.79
N LYS A 662 -25.78 -14.95 -31.40
CA LYS A 662 -26.03 -15.90 -30.31
C LYS A 662 -25.86 -15.25 -28.92
N LEU A 663 -24.87 -14.37 -28.75
CA LEU A 663 -24.73 -13.54 -27.55
C LEU A 663 -25.90 -12.57 -27.38
N VAL A 664 -26.42 -11.98 -28.46
CA VAL A 664 -27.63 -11.14 -28.43
C VAL A 664 -28.84 -11.95 -27.91
N SER A 665 -29.03 -13.19 -28.39
CA SER A 665 -30.06 -14.09 -27.86
C SER A 665 -29.86 -14.41 -26.38
N TYR A 666 -28.63 -14.73 -25.97
CA TYR A 666 -28.29 -15.05 -24.59
C TYR A 666 -28.59 -13.89 -23.62
N PHE A 667 -28.05 -12.69 -23.89
CA PHE A 667 -28.26 -11.52 -23.05
C PHE A 667 -29.73 -11.08 -23.00
N ARG A 668 -30.48 -11.20 -24.10
CA ARG A 668 -31.94 -10.99 -24.09
C ARG A 668 -32.67 -12.00 -23.20
N GLY A 669 -32.22 -13.25 -23.17
CA GLY A 669 -32.73 -14.28 -22.26
C GLY A 669 -32.56 -13.94 -20.78
N LEU A 670 -31.53 -13.17 -20.42
CA LEU A 670 -31.34 -12.65 -19.05
C LEU A 670 -32.24 -11.44 -18.72
N GLY A 671 -32.67 -10.67 -19.74
CA GLY A 671 -33.44 -9.43 -19.57
C GLY A 671 -32.74 -8.15 -20.07
N VAL A 672 -31.64 -8.27 -20.84
CA VAL A 672 -31.01 -7.12 -21.50
C VAL A 672 -31.89 -6.62 -22.64
N HIS A 673 -32.04 -5.29 -22.75
CA HIS A 673 -32.94 -4.66 -23.70
C HIS A 673 -32.31 -4.42 -25.08
N VAL A 674 -31.00 -4.13 -25.11
CA VAL A 674 -30.24 -3.83 -26.35
C VAL A 674 -28.83 -4.40 -26.22
N VAL A 675 -28.33 -5.06 -27.27
CA VAL A 675 -26.95 -5.59 -27.31
C VAL A 675 -26.19 -4.99 -28.50
N LEU A 676 -25.24 -4.10 -28.21
CA LEU A 676 -24.45 -3.33 -29.17
C LEU A 676 -23.04 -3.89 -29.34
N ASP A 677 -22.25 -3.27 -30.22
CA ASP A 677 -20.81 -3.45 -30.30
C ASP A 677 -20.08 -2.09 -30.36
N SER A 678 -18.85 -2.04 -29.86
CA SER A 678 -18.07 -0.79 -29.77
C SER A 678 -17.42 -0.34 -31.09
N SER A 679 -17.72 -0.94 -32.25
CA SER A 679 -17.11 -0.57 -33.54
C SER A 679 -17.37 0.90 -33.92
N VAL A 680 -18.57 1.44 -33.65
CA VAL A 680 -18.87 2.86 -33.88
C VAL A 680 -17.99 3.76 -33.00
N GLY A 681 -17.76 3.38 -31.74
CA GLY A 681 -16.83 4.08 -30.86
C GLY A 681 -15.36 3.93 -31.26
N ALA A 682 -14.99 2.83 -31.92
CA ALA A 682 -13.65 2.64 -32.47
C ALA A 682 -13.42 3.48 -33.75
N ASP A 683 -14.39 3.51 -34.67
CA ASP A 683 -14.37 4.38 -35.85
C ASP A 683 -14.20 5.85 -35.42
N LEU A 684 -14.97 6.32 -34.43
CA LEU A 684 -14.85 7.67 -33.87
C LEU A 684 -13.49 7.92 -33.20
N ALA A 685 -12.97 6.97 -32.41
CA ALA A 685 -11.67 7.12 -31.76
C ALA A 685 -10.52 7.27 -32.78
N LEU A 686 -10.58 6.58 -33.92
CA LEU A 686 -9.60 6.73 -35.01
C LEU A 686 -9.69 8.09 -35.72
N LEU A 687 -10.92 8.58 -35.96
CA LEU A 687 -11.17 9.86 -36.60
C LEU A 687 -10.78 11.06 -35.72
N GLU A 688 -11.05 11.00 -34.42
CA GLU A 688 -10.62 12.05 -33.49
C GLU A 688 -9.10 12.04 -33.27
N ALA A 689 -8.49 10.86 -33.06
CA ALA A 689 -7.05 10.76 -32.79
C ALA A 689 -6.19 11.21 -33.99
N ARG A 690 -6.64 10.98 -35.23
CA ARG A 690 -5.87 11.42 -36.41
C ARG A 690 -5.84 12.94 -36.55
N GLU A 691 -6.96 13.63 -36.31
CA GLU A 691 -7.01 15.09 -36.41
C GLU A 691 -6.25 15.73 -35.24
N GLU A 692 -6.28 15.12 -34.05
CA GLU A 692 -5.39 15.50 -32.95
C GLU A 692 -3.91 15.37 -33.34
N PHE A 693 -3.52 14.27 -34.00
CA PHE A 693 -2.16 14.11 -34.52
C PHE A 693 -1.80 15.18 -35.55
N LEU A 694 -2.66 15.42 -36.55
CA LEU A 694 -2.43 16.45 -37.57
C LEU A 694 -2.30 17.85 -36.96
N ALA A 695 -3.13 18.18 -35.96
CA ALA A 695 -3.05 19.44 -35.22
C ALA A 695 -1.72 19.57 -34.46
N ARG A 696 -1.33 18.55 -33.67
CA ARG A 696 -0.05 18.53 -32.95
C ARG A 696 1.16 18.61 -33.90
N TYR A 697 1.12 17.89 -35.01
CA TYR A 697 2.21 17.86 -35.99
C TYR A 697 2.38 19.21 -36.71
N ARG A 698 1.29 19.83 -37.18
CA ARG A 698 1.32 21.17 -37.78
C ARG A 698 1.82 22.22 -36.79
N ASN A 699 1.37 22.17 -35.52
CA ASN A 699 1.80 23.13 -34.49
C ASN A 699 3.27 22.98 -34.08
N ARG A 700 3.83 21.76 -34.12
CA ARG A 700 5.27 21.53 -33.87
C ARG A 700 6.17 22.21 -34.92
N GLN A 701 5.68 22.42 -36.14
CA GLN A 701 6.45 23.10 -37.19
C GLN A 701 6.47 24.63 -37.03
N THR A 702 5.58 25.22 -36.21
CA THR A 702 5.43 26.67 -36.05
C THR A 702 5.88 27.22 -34.69
N LEU A 703 6.06 26.37 -33.68
CA LEU A 703 6.45 26.77 -32.32
C LEU A 703 7.74 26.06 -31.85
N PRO A 704 8.73 26.78 -31.31
CA PRO A 704 9.85 26.16 -30.60
C PRO A 704 9.33 25.30 -29.44
N TRP A 705 9.90 24.10 -29.25
CA TRP A 705 9.52 23.24 -28.12
C TRP A 705 9.94 23.90 -26.80
N VAL A 706 8.98 24.53 -26.13
CA VAL A 706 9.11 24.90 -24.73
C VAL A 706 8.90 23.63 -23.90
N ARG A 707 9.93 23.23 -23.16
CA ARG A 707 9.81 22.15 -22.16
C ARG A 707 8.64 22.50 -21.23
N PRO A 708 7.59 21.64 -21.11
CA PRO A 708 6.62 21.79 -20.03
C PRO A 708 7.42 21.87 -18.72
N PRO A 709 7.10 22.80 -17.79
CA PRO A 709 7.94 23.01 -16.62
C PRO A 709 8.06 21.68 -15.87
N SER A 710 9.23 21.04 -15.99
CA SER A 710 9.57 19.88 -15.19
C SER A 710 9.40 20.32 -13.75
N SER A 711 8.57 19.61 -13.00
CA SER A 711 8.33 19.87 -11.57
C SER A 711 9.66 20.21 -10.93
N ARG A 712 9.77 21.45 -10.42
CA ARG A 712 11.00 21.86 -9.77
C ARG A 712 11.27 20.85 -8.65
N PRO A 713 12.53 20.48 -8.38
CA PRO A 713 12.86 19.94 -7.07
C PRO A 713 12.59 21.08 -6.07
N VAL A 714 11.38 21.11 -5.54
CA VAL A 714 11.03 21.95 -4.39
C VAL A 714 11.78 21.38 -3.19
N SER A 715 12.13 22.24 -2.24
CA SER A 715 12.72 21.78 -0.97
C SER A 715 11.75 20.83 -0.27
N SER A 716 12.28 19.89 0.53
CA SER A 716 11.55 18.78 1.16
C SER A 716 10.64 19.20 2.32
N THR A 717 9.90 20.30 2.14
CA THR A 717 9.08 20.96 3.17
C THR A 717 7.80 21.60 2.63
N GLN A 718 7.57 21.64 1.30
CA GLN A 718 6.33 22.22 0.73
C GLN A 718 5.98 21.61 -0.64
N THR A 719 4.82 20.97 -0.73
CA THR A 719 4.29 20.39 -1.98
C THR A 719 3.25 21.33 -2.60
N ASP A 720 3.71 22.47 -3.13
CA ASP A 720 2.88 23.38 -3.90
C ASP A 720 2.46 22.71 -5.23
N TYR A 721 1.32 22.03 -5.21
CA TYR A 721 0.65 21.59 -6.42
C TYR A 721 0.26 22.82 -7.26
N TYR A 722 0.60 22.80 -8.55
CA TYR A 722 -0.02 23.71 -9.49
C TYR A 722 -1.50 23.30 -9.65
N GLU A 723 -2.39 23.96 -8.90
CA GLU A 723 -3.75 24.14 -9.38
C GLU A 723 -3.66 24.80 -10.76
N ALA A 724 -4.09 24.05 -11.79
CA ALA A 724 -4.28 24.62 -13.11
C ALA A 724 -5.46 25.59 -13.02
N ALA A 725 -5.16 26.86 -12.77
CA ALA A 725 -6.13 27.92 -12.53
C ALA A 725 -7.30 27.83 -13.53
N ALA A 726 -8.53 28.01 -13.03
CA ALA A 726 -9.77 27.79 -13.77
C ALA A 726 -10.08 28.87 -14.83
N THR A 727 -9.09 29.23 -15.65
CA THR A 727 -9.24 30.09 -16.81
C THR A 727 -9.83 29.29 -17.97
N ALA A 728 -11.03 29.68 -18.40
CA ALA A 728 -11.76 28.99 -19.47
C ALA A 728 -11.24 29.33 -20.88
N GLU A 729 -10.05 28.83 -21.25
CA GLU A 729 -9.61 28.61 -22.64
C GLU A 729 -8.36 27.69 -22.69
N PRO A 730 -8.02 26.99 -23.81
CA PRO A 730 -7.04 25.89 -23.79
C PRO A 730 -5.68 26.18 -24.49
N PRO A 731 -4.54 26.16 -23.76
CA PRO A 731 -3.20 26.16 -24.36
C PRO A 731 -2.31 25.00 -23.85
N ALA A 732 -2.56 23.75 -24.25
CA ALA A 732 -1.84 22.57 -23.69
C ALA A 732 -1.54 21.38 -24.63
N HIS A 733 -1.66 21.50 -25.97
CA HIS A 733 -1.48 20.37 -26.90
C HIS A 733 -0.47 20.65 -28.04
N VAL A 734 0.82 20.48 -27.75
CA VAL A 734 1.93 20.73 -28.70
C VAL A 734 3.03 19.67 -28.69
N ALA A 735 2.90 18.63 -27.86
CA ALA A 735 3.94 17.62 -27.68
C ALA A 735 3.81 16.45 -28.67
N LEU A 736 4.92 16.12 -29.35
CA LEU A 736 5.14 14.88 -30.10
C LEU A 736 6.38 14.13 -29.54
N PRO A 737 6.44 12.78 -29.58
CA PRO A 737 5.46 11.86 -30.17
C PRO A 737 4.09 11.93 -29.51
N MET A 738 3.01 11.81 -30.28
CA MET A 738 1.70 11.56 -29.69
C MET A 738 1.59 10.06 -29.35
N LEU A 739 1.07 9.75 -28.16
CA LEU A 739 0.98 8.38 -27.63
C LEU A 739 -0.49 7.99 -27.54
N SER A 740 -0.89 6.81 -28.03
CA SER A 740 -2.30 6.38 -27.98
C SER A 740 -2.83 6.24 -26.55
N SER A 741 -4.09 6.61 -26.34
CA SER A 741 -4.80 6.58 -25.05
C SER A 741 -5.71 5.37 -24.83
N SER A 742 -5.93 4.54 -25.86
CA SER A 742 -6.97 3.50 -25.88
C SER A 742 -6.73 2.33 -24.90
N CYS A 743 -5.50 2.17 -24.41
CA CYS A 743 -5.10 1.15 -23.44
C CYS A 743 -5.06 1.71 -21.99
N PRO A 744 -6.02 1.35 -21.12
CA PRO A 744 -6.10 1.92 -19.77
C PRO A 744 -4.90 1.57 -18.87
N GLY A 745 -4.35 0.34 -18.90
CA GLY A 745 -3.15 -0.01 -18.13
C GLY A 745 -1.92 0.83 -18.47
N TRP A 746 -1.80 1.26 -19.74
CA TRP A 746 -0.78 2.24 -20.13
C TRP A 746 -1.07 3.63 -19.56
N VAL A 747 -2.33 4.10 -19.64
CA VAL A 747 -2.73 5.39 -19.08
C VAL A 747 -2.49 5.44 -17.56
N CYS A 748 -2.91 4.43 -16.80
CA CYS A 748 -2.67 4.35 -15.36
C CYS A 748 -1.18 4.36 -15.02
N TYR A 749 -0.35 3.63 -15.78
CA TYR A 749 1.11 3.63 -15.63
C TYR A 749 1.74 5.00 -15.94
N ALA A 750 1.21 5.73 -16.92
CA ALA A 750 1.65 7.07 -17.23
C ALA A 750 1.22 8.09 -16.16
N GLU A 751 -0.02 8.04 -15.68
CA GLU A 751 -0.54 8.98 -14.70
C GLU A 751 0.11 8.83 -13.32
N LYS A 752 0.38 7.59 -12.87
CA LYS A 752 0.97 7.31 -11.54
C LYS A 752 2.49 7.20 -11.51
N SER A 753 3.11 6.59 -12.52
CA SER A 753 4.55 6.27 -12.50
C SER A 753 5.38 7.08 -13.49
N ASN A 754 4.78 7.72 -14.49
CA ASN A 754 5.51 8.55 -15.46
C ASN A 754 4.74 9.82 -15.87
N PRO A 755 4.33 10.72 -14.94
CA PRO A 755 3.47 11.87 -15.26
C PRO A 755 4.05 12.83 -16.31
N ASN A 756 5.38 12.83 -16.49
CA ASN A 756 6.07 13.51 -17.60
C ASN A 756 5.64 13.04 -19.01
N ALA A 757 4.97 11.90 -19.13
CA ALA A 757 4.42 11.37 -20.37
C ALA A 757 3.03 11.94 -20.71
N ILE A 758 2.28 12.46 -19.73
CA ILE A 758 0.89 12.92 -19.91
C ILE A 758 0.72 13.92 -21.05
N PRO A 759 1.58 14.95 -21.25
CA PRO A 759 1.44 15.90 -22.37
C PRO A 759 1.50 15.23 -23.76
N TYR A 760 2.16 14.08 -23.85
CA TYR A 760 2.33 13.30 -25.07
C TYR A 760 1.14 12.38 -25.36
N ILE A 761 0.29 12.06 -24.38
CA ILE A 761 -0.88 11.18 -24.56
C ILE A 761 -1.95 11.91 -25.40
N SER A 762 -2.57 11.19 -26.34
CA SER A 762 -3.74 11.61 -27.10
C SER A 762 -4.92 11.84 -26.16
N THR A 763 -5.66 12.94 -26.33
CA THR A 763 -6.79 13.28 -25.46
C THR A 763 -8.07 12.51 -25.81
N THR A 764 -8.12 11.81 -26.95
CA THR A 764 -9.28 11.03 -27.39
C THR A 764 -9.64 9.94 -26.37
N LYS A 765 -10.92 9.84 -26.00
CA LYS A 765 -11.46 8.77 -25.15
C LYS A 765 -11.28 7.39 -25.81
N SER A 766 -11.17 6.32 -25.02
CA SER A 766 -11.11 4.97 -25.61
C SER A 766 -12.47 4.55 -26.20
N PRO A 767 -12.52 3.54 -27.09
CA PRO A 767 -13.77 3.07 -27.70
C PRO A 767 -14.85 2.64 -26.70
N GLN A 768 -14.47 2.18 -25.50
CA GLN A 768 -15.39 1.94 -24.39
C GLN A 768 -16.12 3.23 -24.00
N GLN A 769 -15.37 4.28 -23.66
CA GLN A 769 -15.94 5.50 -23.09
C GLN A 769 -16.63 6.37 -24.16
N ILE A 770 -16.18 6.33 -25.41
CA ILE A 770 -16.94 6.91 -26.53
C ILE A 770 -18.30 6.20 -26.66
N THR A 771 -18.33 4.87 -26.66
CA THR A 771 -19.61 4.13 -26.76
C THR A 771 -20.48 4.35 -25.53
N GLY A 772 -19.89 4.50 -24.34
CA GLY A 772 -20.58 4.87 -23.11
C GLY A 772 -21.26 6.24 -23.17
N THR A 773 -20.50 7.29 -23.54
CA THR A 773 -21.05 8.64 -23.78
C THR A 773 -22.19 8.61 -24.80
N LEU A 774 -22.09 7.78 -25.83
CA LEU A 774 -23.14 7.65 -26.85
C LEU A 774 -24.38 6.92 -26.34
N VAL A 775 -24.23 5.77 -25.66
CA VAL A 775 -25.34 5.03 -25.05
C VAL A 775 -26.10 5.91 -24.06
N LYS A 776 -25.39 6.61 -23.17
CA LYS A 776 -25.97 7.48 -22.14
C LYS A 776 -26.63 8.75 -22.70
N ARG A 777 -26.25 9.21 -23.90
CA ARG A 777 -26.82 10.40 -24.55
C ARG A 777 -27.88 10.12 -25.62
N LEU A 778 -27.89 8.94 -26.23
CA LEU A 778 -28.77 8.61 -27.37
C LEU A 778 -29.88 7.62 -27.02
N LEU A 779 -29.65 6.70 -26.07
CA LEU A 779 -30.65 5.69 -25.67
C LEU A 779 -31.40 6.07 -24.38
N SER A 780 -31.07 7.22 -23.80
CA SER A 780 -31.65 7.81 -22.59
C SER A 780 -32.69 8.89 -22.92
N THR A 781 -33.72 8.97 -22.08
CA THR A 781 -34.68 10.08 -22.02
C THR A 781 -34.48 10.98 -20.79
N ALA A 782 -33.69 10.54 -19.80
CA ALA A 782 -33.52 11.18 -18.49
C ALA A 782 -32.06 11.50 -18.13
N GLY A 783 -31.21 11.84 -19.12
CA GLY A 783 -29.83 12.27 -18.89
C GLY A 783 -28.93 11.16 -18.33
N GLY A 784 -28.97 9.98 -18.95
CA GLY A 784 -28.22 8.78 -18.57
C GLY A 784 -28.79 7.99 -17.39
N ARG A 785 -29.69 8.58 -16.57
CA ARG A 785 -30.18 7.98 -15.31
C ARG A 785 -31.05 6.75 -15.51
N ASP A 786 -31.84 6.75 -16.58
CA ASP A 786 -32.75 5.70 -17.04
C ASP A 786 -32.06 4.59 -17.86
N VAL A 787 -30.73 4.63 -17.98
CA VAL A 787 -29.94 3.63 -18.72
C VAL A 787 -28.90 3.02 -17.79
N TYR A 788 -28.87 1.68 -17.73
CA TYR A 788 -27.77 0.91 -17.14
C TYR A 788 -26.95 0.29 -18.28
N HIS A 789 -25.67 0.64 -18.37
CA HIS A 789 -24.77 0.30 -19.45
C HIS A 789 -23.62 -0.56 -18.94
N CYS A 790 -23.63 -1.84 -19.33
CA CYS A 790 -22.53 -2.77 -19.10
C CYS A 790 -21.72 -2.95 -20.40
N THR A 791 -20.41 -3.22 -20.29
CA THR A 791 -19.59 -3.57 -21.45
C THR A 791 -18.87 -4.91 -21.27
N VAL A 792 -18.49 -5.57 -22.37
CA VAL A 792 -17.69 -6.81 -22.35
C VAL A 792 -16.36 -6.59 -23.06
N MET A 793 -15.25 -6.74 -22.32
CA MET A 793 -13.94 -6.21 -22.66
C MET A 793 -12.81 -7.25 -22.58
N PRO A 794 -11.71 -7.10 -23.34
CA PRO A 794 -10.59 -8.05 -23.36
C PRO A 794 -9.56 -7.83 -22.22
N CYS A 795 -9.84 -6.95 -21.26
CA CYS A 795 -8.83 -6.40 -20.34
C CYS A 795 -9.48 -5.98 -19.02
N TYR A 796 -8.92 -6.39 -17.88
CA TYR A 796 -9.46 -6.04 -16.56
C TYR A 796 -9.36 -4.55 -16.25
N ASP A 797 -8.29 -3.88 -16.68
CA ASP A 797 -8.07 -2.44 -16.51
C ASP A 797 -9.20 -1.57 -17.13
N LYS A 798 -10.05 -2.13 -17.99
CA LYS A 798 -11.26 -1.46 -18.49
C LYS A 798 -12.32 -1.24 -17.40
N LYS A 799 -12.35 -2.09 -16.36
CA LYS A 799 -13.12 -1.89 -15.11
C LYS A 799 -12.63 -0.65 -14.37
N LEU A 800 -11.30 -0.46 -14.26
CA LEU A 800 -10.72 0.78 -13.71
C LEU A 800 -11.03 1.98 -14.59
N GLU A 801 -10.99 1.83 -15.93
CA GLU A 801 -11.37 2.92 -16.82
C GLU A 801 -12.81 3.39 -16.58
N ALA A 802 -13.76 2.50 -16.24
CA ALA A 802 -15.14 2.84 -15.90
C ALA A 802 -15.31 3.48 -14.50
N SER A 803 -14.50 3.11 -13.51
CA SER A 803 -14.58 3.66 -12.15
C SER A 803 -14.00 5.09 -12.04
N ARG A 804 -13.23 5.57 -13.03
CA ARG A 804 -12.64 6.92 -13.02
C ARG A 804 -13.67 8.06 -13.03
N ASN A 805 -13.44 9.05 -12.17
CA ASN A 805 -14.22 10.30 -12.09
C ASN A 805 -14.15 11.14 -13.39
N ASN A 806 -13.18 10.90 -14.29
CA ASN A 806 -13.11 11.54 -15.61
C ASN A 806 -14.28 11.18 -16.55
N PHE A 807 -15.08 10.17 -16.20
CA PHE A 807 -16.21 9.66 -16.98
C PHE A 807 -17.51 9.65 -16.18
N LEU A 808 -17.58 10.44 -15.09
CA LEU A 808 -18.77 10.74 -14.32
C LEU A 808 -19.31 12.11 -14.74
N ASP A 809 -20.54 12.19 -15.22
CA ASP A 809 -21.25 13.46 -15.41
C ASP A 809 -21.74 13.94 -14.04
N ALA A 810 -21.12 15.02 -13.52
CA ALA A 810 -21.43 15.57 -12.21
C ALA A 810 -22.78 16.33 -12.12
N ALA A 811 -23.43 16.63 -13.26
CA ALA A 811 -24.74 17.26 -13.27
C ALA A 811 -25.88 16.21 -13.18
N THR A 812 -25.65 15.02 -13.74
CA THR A 812 -26.63 13.91 -13.69
C THR A 812 -26.26 12.83 -12.67
N ASP A 813 -25.04 12.81 -12.14
CA ASP A 813 -24.49 11.71 -11.32
C ASP A 813 -24.60 10.36 -12.06
N THR A 814 -24.15 10.33 -13.32
CA THR A 814 -24.15 9.12 -14.15
C THR A 814 -22.81 8.90 -14.83
N ARG A 815 -22.33 7.66 -14.82
CA ARG A 815 -21.09 7.26 -15.52
C ARG A 815 -21.36 6.97 -17.00
N ASP A 816 -20.35 7.15 -17.85
CA ASP A 816 -20.36 6.67 -19.26
C ASP A 816 -20.61 5.15 -19.32
N VAL A 817 -20.08 4.40 -18.35
CA VAL A 817 -20.22 2.95 -18.18
C VAL A 817 -20.45 2.64 -16.71
N ASP A 818 -21.47 1.83 -16.40
CA ASP A 818 -21.82 1.48 -15.02
C ASP A 818 -21.15 0.19 -14.55
N CYS A 819 -20.87 -0.76 -15.47
CA CYS A 819 -20.18 -2.02 -15.17
C CYS A 819 -19.37 -2.52 -16.39
N VAL A 820 -18.29 -3.26 -16.13
CA VAL A 820 -17.48 -3.93 -17.16
C VAL A 820 -17.28 -5.39 -16.79
N LEU A 821 -17.50 -6.29 -17.74
CA LEU A 821 -17.20 -7.72 -17.66
C LEU A 821 -15.98 -8.03 -18.53
N ALA A 822 -15.10 -8.91 -18.07
CA ALA A 822 -14.09 -9.54 -18.90
C ALA A 822 -14.73 -10.61 -19.82
N ALA A 823 -14.04 -10.97 -20.91
CA ALA A 823 -14.47 -12.08 -21.77
C ALA A 823 -14.35 -13.45 -21.06
N SER A 824 -13.48 -13.57 -20.06
CA SER A 824 -13.43 -14.68 -19.10
C SER A 824 -14.70 -14.78 -18.25
N GLU A 825 -15.12 -13.68 -17.61
CA GLU A 825 -16.35 -13.62 -16.81
C GLU A 825 -17.60 -13.91 -17.64
N LEU A 826 -17.63 -13.51 -18.92
CA LEU A 826 -18.69 -13.92 -19.85
C LEU A 826 -18.67 -15.43 -20.15
N LEU A 827 -17.51 -16.08 -20.19
CA LEU A 827 -17.45 -17.54 -20.34
C LEU A 827 -17.97 -18.26 -19.09
N GLU A 828 -17.68 -17.74 -17.90
CA GLU A 828 -18.25 -18.24 -16.63
C GLU A 828 -19.78 -18.10 -16.61
N MET A 829 -20.32 -16.97 -17.06
CA MET A 829 -21.76 -16.78 -17.27
C MET A 829 -22.39 -17.73 -18.30
N LEU A 830 -21.60 -18.23 -19.25
CA LEU A 830 -22.00 -19.22 -20.26
C LEU A 830 -21.78 -20.68 -19.80
N ALA A 831 -21.35 -20.92 -18.55
CA ALA A 831 -21.17 -22.26 -18.03
C ALA A 831 -22.48 -23.08 -18.08
N GLY A 832 -22.44 -24.24 -18.73
CA GLY A 832 -23.62 -25.09 -18.98
C GLY A 832 -24.53 -24.63 -20.13
N VAL A 833 -24.21 -23.53 -20.83
CA VAL A 833 -24.95 -23.04 -21.99
C VAL A 833 -24.25 -23.47 -23.27
N ASP A 834 -24.91 -24.31 -24.09
CA ASP A 834 -24.50 -24.51 -25.47
C ASP A 834 -24.83 -23.27 -26.31
N LEU A 835 -23.87 -22.34 -26.37
CA LEU A 835 -23.98 -21.12 -27.16
C LEU A 835 -24.24 -21.42 -28.65
N ALA A 836 -23.71 -22.52 -29.19
CA ALA A 836 -23.89 -22.88 -30.60
C ALA A 836 -25.32 -23.34 -30.90
N ALA A 837 -25.97 -24.04 -29.96
CA ALA A 837 -27.37 -24.47 -30.05
C ALA A 837 -28.38 -23.33 -29.84
N LEU A 838 -28.01 -22.20 -29.23
CA LEU A 838 -28.92 -21.05 -29.11
C LEU A 838 -29.34 -20.53 -30.50
N PRO A 839 -30.62 -20.12 -30.69
CA PRO A 839 -31.08 -19.55 -31.95
C PRO A 839 -30.41 -18.20 -32.22
N ASP A 840 -30.12 -17.90 -33.48
CA ASP A 840 -29.51 -16.63 -33.88
C ASP A 840 -30.53 -15.47 -33.75
N ALA A 841 -30.20 -14.42 -33.01
CA ALA A 841 -31.10 -13.28 -32.85
C ALA A 841 -31.36 -12.52 -34.16
N THR A 842 -32.61 -12.10 -34.36
CA THR A 842 -32.93 -10.96 -35.22
C THR A 842 -32.49 -9.66 -34.52
N LEU A 843 -31.58 -8.93 -35.14
CA LEU A 843 -31.11 -7.64 -34.65
C LEU A 843 -32.14 -6.54 -34.96
N SER A 844 -32.32 -5.60 -34.03
CA SER A 844 -33.04 -4.34 -34.28
C SER A 844 -32.22 -3.42 -35.21
N ASP A 845 -32.80 -2.33 -35.68
CA ASP A 845 -32.06 -1.38 -36.52
C ASP A 845 -30.95 -0.66 -35.73
N ASP A 846 -31.19 -0.33 -34.45
CA ASP A 846 -30.16 0.15 -33.51
C ASP A 846 -29.01 -0.85 -33.40
N GLU A 847 -29.31 -2.12 -33.12
CA GLU A 847 -28.27 -3.15 -32.96
C GLU A 847 -27.53 -3.38 -34.27
N ARG A 848 -28.23 -3.48 -35.41
CA ARG A 848 -27.60 -3.65 -36.73
C ARG A 848 -26.63 -2.50 -37.03
N LEU A 849 -27.06 -1.25 -36.81
CA LEU A 849 -26.28 -0.05 -37.08
C LEU A 849 -24.97 0.03 -36.26
N TRP A 850 -24.93 -0.57 -35.07
CA TRP A 850 -23.78 -0.53 -34.16
C TRP A 850 -22.99 -1.85 -34.08
N SER A 851 -23.57 -2.99 -34.50
CA SER A 851 -23.05 -4.36 -34.33
C SER A 851 -21.68 -4.69 -34.94
N GLY A 852 -21.10 -3.82 -35.76
CA GLY A 852 -19.93 -4.16 -36.58
C GLY A 852 -20.21 -5.33 -37.53
N LEU A 853 -21.41 -5.36 -38.12
CA LEU A 853 -21.81 -6.31 -39.17
C LEU A 853 -22.24 -5.55 -40.44
N THR A 854 -22.14 -6.21 -41.59
CA THR A 854 -22.73 -5.76 -42.86
C THR A 854 -24.25 -5.95 -42.90
N ALA A 855 -24.88 -5.45 -43.97
CA ALA A 855 -26.24 -5.84 -44.36
C ALA A 855 -26.39 -7.35 -44.70
N ASP A 856 -25.33 -8.01 -45.19
CA ASP A 856 -25.35 -9.47 -45.44
C ASP A 856 -24.99 -10.32 -44.21
N SER A 857 -24.86 -9.69 -43.04
CA SER A 857 -24.52 -10.32 -41.75
C SER A 857 -23.16 -11.02 -41.72
N SER A 858 -22.20 -10.62 -42.57
CA SER A 858 -20.78 -10.85 -42.35
C SER A 858 -20.21 -9.82 -41.35
N GLY A 859 -19.06 -10.12 -40.74
CA GLY A 859 -18.43 -9.25 -39.74
C GLY A 859 -17.54 -8.17 -40.36
N VAL A 860 -17.64 -6.95 -39.83
CA VAL A 860 -16.93 -5.76 -40.30
C VAL A 860 -16.12 -5.17 -39.17
N MET A 861 -14.82 -4.99 -39.39
CA MET A 861 -13.92 -4.31 -38.46
C MET A 861 -13.57 -2.91 -38.97
N SER A 862 -13.45 -1.98 -38.03
CA SER A 862 -12.87 -0.66 -38.25
C SER A 862 -11.40 -0.80 -38.62
N GLY A 863 -10.96 -0.16 -39.70
CA GLY A 863 -9.55 -0.13 -40.06
C GLY A 863 -9.26 0.56 -41.39
N ALA A 864 -7.98 0.88 -41.62
CA ALA A 864 -7.52 1.18 -42.97
C ALA A 864 -7.56 -0.10 -43.83
N ALA A 865 -7.81 0.03 -45.14
CA ALA A 865 -7.96 -1.10 -46.07
C ALA A 865 -6.61 -1.77 -46.39
N SER A 866 -6.06 -2.51 -45.43
CA SER A 866 -4.73 -3.13 -45.44
C SER A 866 -4.84 -4.57 -44.96
N ALA A 867 -4.60 -5.54 -45.85
CA ALA A 867 -4.77 -6.98 -45.56
C ALA A 867 -3.75 -7.56 -44.55
N THR A 868 -2.84 -6.73 -44.02
CA THR A 868 -1.63 -7.14 -43.29
C THR A 868 -1.32 -6.30 -42.04
N GLY A 869 -2.09 -5.24 -41.75
CA GLY A 869 -1.87 -4.36 -40.60
C GLY A 869 -2.22 -4.97 -39.23
N GLU A 870 -1.64 -4.44 -38.15
CA GLU A 870 -1.89 -4.88 -36.76
C GLU A 870 -3.22 -4.32 -36.20
N ILE A 871 -4.33 -4.72 -36.81
CA ILE A 871 -5.68 -4.21 -36.48
C ILE A 871 -6.21 -4.65 -35.12
N GLY A 872 -5.64 -5.69 -34.49
CA GLY A 872 -6.18 -6.34 -33.28
C GLY A 872 -6.33 -5.41 -32.07
N SER A 873 -5.53 -4.35 -31.98
CA SER A 873 -5.59 -3.35 -30.90
C SER A 873 -6.30 -2.04 -31.29
N GLY A 874 -6.89 -2.00 -32.50
CA GLY A 874 -7.59 -0.84 -33.06
C GLY A 874 -6.88 -0.21 -34.27
N GLY A 875 -5.59 -0.50 -34.50
CA GLY A 875 -4.88 -0.07 -35.73
C GLY A 875 -4.70 1.45 -35.85
N TYR A 876 -4.52 2.15 -34.72
CA TYR A 876 -4.34 3.60 -34.68
C TYR A 876 -3.14 4.04 -35.53
N LEU A 877 -2.01 3.32 -35.43
CA LEU A 877 -0.82 3.61 -36.22
C LEU A 877 -1.10 3.49 -37.72
N GLU A 878 -1.77 2.42 -38.16
CA GLU A 878 -2.07 2.16 -39.57
C GLU A 878 -3.00 3.25 -40.14
N HIS A 879 -4.06 3.63 -39.40
CA HIS A 879 -5.00 4.67 -39.83
C HIS A 879 -4.34 6.07 -39.84
N ILE A 880 -3.72 6.47 -38.74
CA ILE A 880 -3.14 7.81 -38.59
C ILE A 880 -1.95 8.00 -39.55
N PHE A 881 -1.09 6.99 -39.74
CA PHE A 881 0.07 7.10 -40.65
C PHE A 881 -0.38 7.31 -42.10
N ARG A 882 -1.35 6.53 -42.58
CA ARG A 882 -1.89 6.65 -43.95
C ARG A 882 -2.59 7.99 -44.16
N TYR A 883 -3.41 8.42 -43.20
CA TYR A 883 -4.10 9.70 -43.28
C TYR A 883 -3.12 10.89 -43.22
N ALA A 884 -2.10 10.82 -42.37
CA ALA A 884 -1.05 11.84 -42.30
C ALA A 884 -0.19 11.89 -43.58
N ALA A 885 0.23 10.74 -44.11
CA ALA A 885 0.97 10.65 -45.37
C ALA A 885 0.21 11.33 -46.53
N LYS A 886 -1.10 11.04 -46.65
CA LYS A 886 -1.94 11.63 -47.68
C LYS A 886 -2.25 13.11 -47.45
N THR A 887 -2.62 13.50 -46.23
CA THR A 887 -3.09 14.86 -45.93
C THR A 887 -1.97 15.88 -45.66
N LEU A 888 -0.75 15.44 -45.32
CA LEU A 888 0.41 16.32 -45.10
C LEU A 888 1.42 16.30 -46.24
N PHE A 889 1.55 15.19 -46.98
CA PHE A 889 2.58 15.00 -48.01
C PHE A 889 2.03 14.56 -49.38
N ASN A 890 0.70 14.39 -49.52
CA ASN A 890 0.04 13.85 -50.72
C ASN A 890 0.54 12.46 -51.15
N VAL A 891 1.12 11.68 -50.24
CA VAL A 891 1.59 10.32 -50.53
C VAL A 891 0.49 9.30 -50.24
N ASP A 892 0.10 8.53 -51.26
CA ASP A 892 -0.71 7.32 -51.07
C ASP A 892 0.19 6.16 -50.63
N CYS A 893 -0.07 5.59 -49.45
CA CYS A 893 0.72 4.48 -48.93
C CYS A 893 0.41 3.15 -49.64
N PRO A 894 1.40 2.25 -49.80
CA PRO A 894 1.20 0.91 -50.36
C PRO A 894 0.18 0.08 -49.56
N GLU A 895 -0.40 -0.96 -50.17
CA GLU A 895 -1.42 -1.81 -49.52
C GLU A 895 -0.92 -2.39 -48.18
N THR A 896 0.31 -2.91 -48.14
CA THR A 896 1.01 -3.29 -46.91
C THR A 896 2.01 -2.20 -46.51
N LEU A 897 1.94 -1.69 -45.28
CA LEU A 897 2.97 -0.78 -44.77
C LEU A 897 4.30 -1.54 -44.52
N PRO A 898 5.46 -0.98 -44.91
CA PRO A 898 6.76 -1.64 -44.74
C PRO A 898 7.28 -1.51 -43.31
N TYR A 899 6.75 -2.35 -42.42
CA TYR A 899 7.15 -2.41 -41.01
C TYR A 899 8.55 -3.03 -40.83
N VAL A 900 9.41 -2.34 -40.09
CA VAL A 900 10.70 -2.84 -39.62
C VAL A 900 10.53 -3.38 -38.19
N ALA A 901 10.91 -4.63 -37.96
CA ALA A 901 10.88 -5.23 -36.62
C ALA A 901 12.08 -4.77 -35.75
N GLY A 902 11.80 -4.32 -34.53
CA GLY A 902 12.78 -3.70 -33.64
C GLY A 902 13.64 -4.69 -32.85
N ARG A 903 13.19 -5.02 -31.63
CA ARG A 903 13.83 -5.99 -30.71
C ARG A 903 13.02 -7.28 -30.52
N ASN A 904 11.72 -7.25 -30.81
CA ASN A 904 10.75 -8.33 -30.72
C ASN A 904 9.58 -8.03 -31.69
N ALA A 905 8.63 -8.95 -31.86
CA ALA A 905 7.48 -8.76 -32.75
C ALA A 905 6.51 -7.65 -32.26
N ASP A 906 6.46 -7.46 -30.94
CA ASP A 906 5.71 -6.40 -30.23
C ASP A 906 6.29 -4.99 -30.40
N PHE A 907 7.43 -4.83 -31.08
CA PHE A 907 8.00 -3.54 -31.46
C PHE A 907 8.24 -3.46 -32.96
N ARG A 908 7.47 -2.62 -33.64
CA ARG A 908 7.58 -2.39 -35.09
C ARG A 908 7.63 -0.89 -35.38
N GLU A 909 8.45 -0.51 -36.35
CA GLU A 909 8.65 0.88 -36.76
C GLU A 909 8.26 1.03 -38.24
N VAL A 910 7.65 2.16 -38.61
CA VAL A 910 7.40 2.54 -40.01
C VAL A 910 7.83 3.98 -40.22
N THR A 911 8.44 4.28 -41.37
CA THR A 911 8.97 5.61 -41.70
C THR A 911 8.51 6.00 -43.11
N LEU A 912 7.98 7.21 -43.27
CA LEU A 912 7.75 7.83 -44.57
C LEU A 912 8.97 8.66 -44.93
N VAL A 913 9.52 8.41 -46.12
CA VAL A 913 10.61 9.20 -46.71
C VAL A 913 10.05 9.99 -47.89
N VAL A 914 10.31 11.30 -47.92
CA VAL A 914 9.98 12.21 -49.03
C VAL A 914 11.19 13.10 -49.30
N ASP A 915 11.58 13.26 -50.56
CA ASP A 915 12.81 13.96 -50.99
C ASP A 915 14.07 13.50 -50.22
N GLY A 916 14.19 12.20 -49.94
CA GLY A 916 15.31 11.64 -49.16
C GLY A 916 15.33 12.02 -47.67
N ARG A 917 14.23 12.54 -47.11
CA ARG A 917 14.09 12.95 -45.71
C ARG A 917 13.03 12.12 -44.99
N ASP A 918 13.32 11.64 -43.79
CA ASP A 918 12.33 11.09 -42.86
C ASP A 918 11.32 12.20 -42.50
N VAL A 919 10.07 12.10 -42.96
CA VAL A 919 9.01 13.11 -42.71
C VAL A 919 7.93 12.67 -41.73
N LEU A 920 7.67 11.36 -41.62
CA LEU A 920 6.84 10.77 -40.57
C LEU A 920 7.51 9.49 -40.06
N LYS A 921 7.55 9.29 -38.73
CA LYS A 921 8.16 8.10 -38.12
C LYS A 921 7.32 7.59 -36.96
N PHE A 922 6.67 6.44 -37.15
CA PHE A 922 5.67 5.90 -36.23
C PHE A 922 6.14 4.55 -35.66
N ALA A 923 5.68 4.16 -34.46
CA ALA A 923 6.01 2.86 -33.86
C ALA A 923 4.83 2.17 -33.15
N LEU A 924 4.75 0.84 -33.26
CA LEU A 924 3.99 -0.03 -32.35
C LEU A 924 4.90 -0.36 -31.16
N ALA A 925 4.39 -0.23 -29.94
CA ALA A 925 5.10 -0.57 -28.70
C ALA A 925 4.17 -1.31 -27.73
N TYR A 926 4.03 -2.62 -27.92
CA TYR A 926 3.23 -3.49 -27.06
C TYR A 926 4.09 -4.12 -25.96
N GLY A 927 3.55 -4.28 -24.75
CA GLY A 927 4.27 -4.78 -23.57
C GLY A 927 5.10 -3.70 -22.85
N PHE A 928 5.04 -3.64 -21.51
CA PHE A 928 5.70 -2.59 -20.72
C PHE A 928 7.21 -2.40 -20.99
N ARG A 929 7.95 -3.48 -21.32
CA ARG A 929 9.37 -3.42 -21.72
C ARG A 929 9.62 -2.50 -22.94
N ASN A 930 8.69 -2.51 -23.89
CA ASN A 930 8.72 -1.67 -25.09
C ASN A 930 8.25 -0.24 -24.77
N ILE A 931 7.21 -0.08 -23.94
CA ILE A 931 6.74 1.22 -23.43
C ILE A 931 7.86 1.99 -22.71
N GLN A 932 8.54 1.34 -21.76
CA GLN A 932 9.68 1.90 -21.04
C GLN A 932 10.82 2.32 -21.99
N THR A 933 11.06 1.54 -23.06
CA THR A 933 12.05 1.89 -24.10
C THR A 933 11.68 3.18 -24.83
N VAL A 934 10.40 3.41 -25.15
CA VAL A 934 9.91 4.68 -25.73
C VAL A 934 10.02 5.83 -24.72
N LEU A 935 9.57 5.63 -23.48
CA LEU A 935 9.66 6.65 -22.42
C LEU A 935 11.10 7.08 -22.14
N MET A 936 12.07 6.16 -22.12
CA MET A 936 13.48 6.51 -21.97
C MET A 936 14.00 7.35 -23.15
N LYS A 937 13.51 7.15 -24.37
CA LYS A 937 13.83 8.01 -25.52
C LYS A 937 13.22 9.41 -25.36
N ILE A 938 11.96 9.51 -24.92
CA ILE A 938 11.27 10.80 -24.65
C ILE A 938 11.98 11.58 -23.53
N LYS A 939 12.21 10.94 -22.37
CA LYS A 939 12.89 11.53 -21.20
C LYS A 939 14.31 12.03 -21.50
N ARG A 940 14.98 11.46 -22.50
CA ARG A 940 16.32 11.87 -22.97
C ARG A 940 16.29 12.91 -24.11
N ASN A 941 15.11 13.36 -24.54
CA ASN A 941 14.89 14.16 -25.75
C ASN A 941 15.55 13.56 -27.01
N LYS A 942 15.47 12.24 -27.14
CA LYS A 942 16.03 11.43 -28.26
C LYS A 942 14.98 10.47 -28.82
N CYS A 943 13.71 10.88 -28.79
CA CYS A 943 12.62 10.11 -29.41
C CYS A 943 12.51 10.48 -30.88
N PRO A 944 12.71 9.53 -31.81
CA PRO A 944 12.67 9.81 -33.25
C PRO A 944 11.26 9.71 -33.82
N TYR A 945 10.24 9.43 -32.99
CA TYR A 945 8.87 9.17 -33.41
C TYR A 945 7.99 10.43 -33.36
N ASP A 946 7.02 10.48 -34.25
CA ASP A 946 5.92 11.45 -34.25
C ASP A 946 4.65 10.85 -33.62
N PHE A 947 4.44 9.54 -33.74
CA PHE A 947 3.33 8.83 -33.09
C PHE A 947 3.76 7.43 -32.60
N VAL A 948 3.19 6.98 -31.49
CA VAL A 948 3.38 5.62 -30.98
C VAL A 948 2.03 5.03 -30.53
N GLU A 949 1.67 3.87 -31.08
CA GLU A 949 0.57 3.06 -30.55
C GLU A 949 1.09 2.15 -29.45
N ILE A 950 0.47 2.24 -28.28
CA ILE A 950 0.93 1.63 -27.02
C ILE A 950 -0.16 0.72 -26.46
N MET A 951 0.24 -0.51 -26.11
CA MET A 951 -0.60 -1.49 -25.40
C MET A 951 0.20 -2.10 -24.25
N ALA A 952 -0.39 -2.19 -23.06
CA ALA A 952 0.26 -2.75 -21.87
C ALA A 952 0.61 -4.25 -22.01
N CYS A 953 -0.26 -5.01 -22.67
CA CYS A 953 -0.09 -6.46 -22.88
C CYS A 953 0.78 -6.77 -24.12
N PRO A 954 1.69 -7.78 -24.06
CA PRO A 954 2.28 -8.39 -25.26
C PRO A 954 1.19 -9.05 -26.12
N GLY A 955 1.23 -8.88 -27.44
CA GLY A 955 0.13 -9.25 -28.35
C GLY A 955 -1.08 -8.32 -28.28
N GLY A 956 -0.96 -7.16 -27.62
CA GLY A 956 -1.99 -6.13 -27.57
C GLY A 956 -3.34 -6.62 -27.03
N CYS A 957 -4.43 -6.06 -27.56
CA CYS A 957 -5.78 -6.34 -27.04
C CYS A 957 -6.26 -7.79 -27.31
N LEU A 958 -5.72 -8.49 -28.31
CA LEU A 958 -6.14 -9.87 -28.61
C LEU A 958 -5.60 -10.89 -27.61
N ASN A 959 -4.48 -10.60 -26.94
CA ASN A 959 -3.95 -11.36 -25.80
C ASN A 959 -4.19 -10.67 -24.43
N GLY A 960 -5.11 -9.69 -24.36
CA GLY A 960 -5.39 -8.95 -23.13
C GLY A 960 -5.73 -9.84 -21.92
N GLY A 961 -5.47 -9.34 -20.71
CA GLY A 961 -5.62 -10.13 -19.47
C GLY A 961 -7.04 -10.65 -19.23
N GLY A 962 -8.07 -9.94 -19.70
CA GLY A 962 -9.48 -10.32 -19.59
C GLY A 962 -10.01 -11.16 -20.75
N GLN A 963 -9.16 -11.60 -21.69
CA GLN A 963 -9.55 -12.54 -22.74
C GLN A 963 -9.70 -13.97 -22.20
N ILE A 964 -10.55 -14.77 -22.83
CA ILE A 964 -10.67 -16.20 -22.52
C ILE A 964 -9.29 -16.87 -22.64
N LYS A 965 -8.87 -17.56 -21.57
CA LYS A 965 -7.66 -18.39 -21.52
C LYS A 965 -8.07 -19.87 -21.54
N PRO A 966 -7.21 -20.78 -22.02
CA PRO A 966 -7.46 -22.22 -21.96
C PRO A 966 -7.00 -22.83 -20.63
N GLU A 967 -7.48 -24.04 -20.32
CA GLU A 967 -7.18 -24.79 -19.09
C GLU A 967 -5.68 -25.10 -18.87
N SER A 968 -4.84 -24.97 -19.90
CA SER A 968 -3.40 -25.23 -19.84
C SER A 968 -2.62 -24.20 -20.63
N ALA A 969 -1.52 -23.70 -20.04
CA ALA A 969 -0.64 -22.70 -20.65
C ALA A 969 -0.13 -23.09 -22.06
N ALA A 970 0.11 -24.39 -22.29
CA ALA A 970 0.56 -24.90 -23.59
C ALA A 970 -0.47 -24.68 -24.72
N LEU A 971 -1.76 -24.54 -24.38
CA LEU A 971 -2.84 -24.26 -25.33
C LEU A 971 -3.06 -22.75 -25.57
N ASN A 972 -2.44 -21.87 -24.78
CA ASN A 972 -2.61 -20.42 -24.89
C ASN A 972 -2.16 -19.91 -26.27
N LYS A 973 -1.04 -20.42 -26.80
CA LYS A 973 -0.51 -20.02 -28.11
C LYS A 973 -1.44 -20.42 -29.28
N PRO A 974 -1.89 -21.68 -29.41
CA PRO A 974 -2.95 -22.03 -30.37
C PRO A 974 -4.24 -21.23 -30.24
N LEU A 975 -4.70 -20.93 -29.01
CA LEU A 975 -5.93 -20.15 -28.81
C LEU A 975 -5.76 -18.70 -29.28
N VAL A 976 -4.68 -18.03 -28.86
CA VAL A 976 -4.37 -16.66 -29.28
C VAL A 976 -4.21 -16.58 -30.80
N GLU A 977 -3.52 -17.53 -31.44
CA GLU A 977 -3.46 -17.61 -32.90
C GLU A 977 -4.84 -17.79 -33.55
N LYS A 978 -5.74 -18.58 -32.96
CA LYS A 978 -7.12 -18.76 -33.46
C LYS A 978 -7.92 -17.45 -33.36
N VAL A 979 -7.77 -16.70 -32.26
CA VAL A 979 -8.39 -15.37 -32.08
C VAL A 979 -7.84 -14.37 -33.10
N TYR A 980 -6.52 -14.35 -33.32
CA TYR A 980 -5.88 -13.50 -34.34
C TYR A 980 -6.38 -13.78 -35.76
N ARG A 981 -6.53 -15.06 -36.14
CA ARG A 981 -7.09 -15.45 -37.44
C ARG A 981 -8.56 -15.03 -37.56
N ALA A 982 -9.39 -15.39 -36.58
CA ALA A 982 -10.80 -14.99 -36.56
C ALA A 982 -11.02 -13.47 -36.65
N PHE A 983 -10.13 -12.65 -36.07
CA PHE A 983 -10.17 -11.20 -36.18
C PHE A 983 -9.65 -10.68 -37.53
N ARG A 984 -8.61 -11.29 -38.11
CA ARG A 984 -8.03 -10.90 -39.41
C ARG A 984 -8.91 -11.27 -40.60
N ASP A 985 -9.68 -12.36 -40.48
CA ASP A 985 -10.55 -12.88 -41.55
C ASP A 985 -11.89 -12.08 -41.69
N GLN A 986 -12.03 -10.94 -41.00
CA GLN A 986 -13.19 -10.05 -41.11
C GLN A 986 -13.04 -9.03 -42.25
N ALA A 987 -14.15 -8.53 -42.78
CA ALA A 987 -14.12 -7.45 -43.77
C ALA A 987 -13.65 -6.14 -43.12
N LEU A 988 -12.78 -5.39 -43.79
CA LEU A 988 -12.33 -4.08 -43.32
C LEU A 988 -13.18 -2.95 -43.93
N ARG A 989 -13.57 -1.99 -43.09
CA ARG A 989 -14.25 -0.75 -43.50
C ARG A 989 -13.51 0.44 -42.91
N ARG A 990 -13.29 1.48 -43.73
CA ARG A 990 -12.69 2.74 -43.25
C ARG A 990 -13.70 3.46 -42.34
N PRO A 991 -13.26 4.12 -41.25
CA PRO A 991 -14.15 4.85 -40.35
C PRO A 991 -15.08 5.86 -41.05
N GLU A 992 -14.61 6.50 -42.13
CA GLU A 992 -15.37 7.44 -42.95
C GLU A 992 -16.54 6.79 -43.72
N ASP A 993 -16.42 5.49 -44.05
CA ASP A 993 -17.44 4.72 -44.77
C ASP A 993 -18.53 4.17 -43.83
N ASN A 994 -18.47 4.45 -42.52
CA ASN A 994 -19.52 4.06 -41.59
C ASN A 994 -20.68 5.09 -41.60
N PRO A 995 -21.89 4.74 -42.09
CA PRO A 995 -23.01 5.66 -42.12
C PRO A 995 -23.47 6.10 -40.72
N ALA A 996 -23.26 5.28 -39.68
CA ALA A 996 -23.56 5.66 -38.29
C ALA A 996 -22.69 6.84 -37.84
N VAL A 997 -21.40 6.79 -38.16
CA VAL A 997 -20.40 7.80 -37.80
C VAL A 997 -20.64 9.10 -38.56
N ALA A 998 -20.88 9.01 -39.87
CA ALA A 998 -21.25 10.14 -40.70
C ALA A 998 -22.52 10.84 -40.19
N HIS A 999 -23.54 10.07 -39.77
CA HIS A 999 -24.75 10.61 -39.17
C HIS A 999 -24.47 11.32 -37.83
N LEU A 1000 -23.75 10.68 -36.90
CA LEU A 1000 -23.44 11.23 -35.58
C LEU A 1000 -22.68 12.57 -35.64
N TYR A 1001 -21.70 12.71 -36.55
CA TYR A 1001 -21.03 13.99 -36.76
C TYR A 1001 -22.00 15.06 -37.28
N GLN A 1002 -22.83 14.72 -38.27
CA GLN A 1002 -23.81 15.65 -38.85
C GLN A 1002 -24.87 16.12 -37.85
N THR A 1003 -25.36 15.25 -36.97
CA THR A 1003 -26.46 15.58 -36.03
C THR A 1003 -26.00 16.16 -34.71
N HIS A 1004 -24.85 15.75 -34.17
CA HIS A 1004 -24.44 16.12 -32.80
C HIS A 1004 -23.16 16.97 -32.72
N TRP A 1005 -22.28 16.93 -33.72
CA TRP A 1005 -20.94 17.51 -33.62
C TRP A 1005 -20.52 18.40 -34.81
N GLN A 1006 -21.49 19.07 -35.43
CA GLN A 1006 -21.26 20.11 -36.45
C GLN A 1006 -20.59 19.60 -37.75
N GLY A 1007 -20.68 18.31 -38.04
CA GLY A 1007 -20.34 17.71 -39.33
C GLY A 1007 -18.88 17.30 -39.55
N ALA A 1008 -17.99 17.49 -38.58
CA ALA A 1008 -16.56 17.13 -38.72
C ALA A 1008 -15.95 16.58 -37.42
N PRO A 1009 -14.97 15.66 -37.50
CA PRO A 1009 -14.11 15.28 -36.38
C PRO A 1009 -13.37 16.48 -35.79
N PHE A 1010 -13.02 16.39 -34.51
CA PHE A 1010 -12.21 17.37 -33.77
C PHE A 1010 -12.79 18.79 -33.69
N SER A 1011 -14.08 18.96 -34.03
CA SER A 1011 -14.85 20.17 -33.75
C SER A 1011 -14.98 20.41 -32.24
N ASP A 1012 -15.29 21.63 -31.81
CA ASP A 1012 -15.43 21.95 -30.38
C ASP A 1012 -16.49 21.07 -29.69
N ALA A 1013 -17.58 20.75 -30.40
CA ALA A 1013 -18.63 19.86 -29.94
C ALA A 1013 -18.19 18.39 -29.89
N ALA A 1014 -17.38 17.93 -30.85
CA ALA A 1014 -16.79 16.60 -30.82
C ALA A 1014 -15.79 16.48 -29.65
N ARG A 1015 -14.86 17.43 -29.52
CA ARG A 1015 -13.85 17.45 -28.46
C ARG A 1015 -14.46 17.50 -27.06
N ALA A 1016 -15.54 18.25 -26.86
CA ALA A 1016 -16.27 18.27 -25.58
C ALA A 1016 -16.97 16.94 -25.21
N ALA A 1017 -17.16 16.02 -26.17
CA ALA A 1017 -17.83 14.73 -25.95
C ALA A 1017 -16.87 13.52 -25.99
N LEU A 1018 -15.91 13.56 -26.91
CA LEU A 1018 -15.07 12.43 -27.33
C LEU A 1018 -13.64 12.50 -26.81
N HIS A 1019 -13.26 13.60 -26.14
CA HIS A 1019 -11.95 13.74 -25.51
C HIS A 1019 -12.07 13.84 -23.99
N THR A 1020 -10.95 13.62 -23.30
CA THR A 1020 -10.81 13.73 -21.85
C THR A 1020 -9.43 14.29 -21.49
N ARG A 1021 -9.19 14.55 -20.20
CA ARG A 1021 -7.91 15.03 -19.68
C ARG A 1021 -7.33 14.04 -18.68
N TYR A 1022 -6.20 13.46 -19.06
CA TYR A 1022 -5.34 12.71 -18.17
C TYR A 1022 -4.58 13.67 -17.25
N HIS A 1023 -4.37 13.28 -16.00
CA HIS A 1023 -3.77 14.10 -14.97
C HIS A 1023 -2.75 13.28 -14.18
N ALA A 1024 -1.77 13.96 -13.58
CA ALA A 1024 -0.88 13.27 -12.66
C ALA A 1024 -1.72 12.88 -11.46
N VAL A 1025 -2.08 11.60 -11.36
CA VAL A 1025 -2.56 11.02 -10.11
C VAL A 1025 -1.32 11.08 -9.20
N PRO A 1026 -1.34 11.83 -8.10
CA PRO A 1026 -0.26 11.75 -7.15
C PRO A 1026 -0.11 10.27 -6.78
N LYS A 1027 1.13 9.77 -6.76
CA LYS A 1027 1.35 8.68 -5.82
C LYS A 1027 0.90 9.19 -4.47
N LEU A 1028 0.31 8.34 -3.64
CA LEU A 1028 0.59 8.51 -2.22
C LEU A 1028 2.09 8.30 -2.11
N GLU A 1029 2.82 9.41 -2.10
CA GLU A 1029 4.10 9.49 -1.41
C GLU A 1029 3.79 9.49 0.10
N LEU A 1030 3.20 8.37 0.56
CA LEU A 1030 3.86 7.59 1.60
C LEU A 1030 5.31 7.52 1.14
N ALA A 1031 6.13 8.39 1.74
CA ALA A 1031 7.49 8.57 1.28
C ALA A 1031 8.16 7.20 1.32
N ASN A 1032 8.80 6.80 0.22
CA ASN A 1032 9.83 5.77 0.33
C ASN A 1032 10.87 6.34 1.30
N PRO A 1033 10.99 5.84 2.56
CA PRO A 1033 11.87 6.45 3.55
C PRO A 1033 13.33 6.35 3.07
N PHE A 1034 13.60 5.33 2.27
CA PHE A 1034 14.84 5.09 1.57
C PHE A 1034 14.92 5.92 0.27
N GLY A 1035 14.80 7.25 0.41
CA GLY A 1035 15.26 8.23 -0.59
C GLY A 1035 16.79 8.17 -0.84
N ILE A 1036 17.49 7.31 -0.10
CA ILE A 1036 18.88 6.90 -0.28
C ILE A 1036 19.03 6.16 -1.61
N LYS A 1037 19.81 6.72 -2.52
CA LYS A 1037 20.44 5.94 -3.59
C LYS A 1037 21.69 5.27 -3.04
N TRP A 1038 21.74 3.95 -3.18
CA TRP A 1038 22.98 3.19 -3.25
C TRP A 1038 23.62 3.35 -4.64
#